data_AF-A0AAU4RZ27-F1
#
_entry.id   AF-A0AAU4RZ27-F1
#
_cell.length_a   1.000
_cell.length_b   1.000
_cell.length_c   1.000
_cell.angle_alpha   90.00
_cell.angle_beta   90.00
_cell.angle_gamma   90.00
#
_symmetry.space_group_name_H-M   'P 1'
#
loop_
_entity.id
_entity.type
_entity.pdbx_description
1 polymer ?
#
loop_
_entity_poly.entity_id
_entity_poly.type
_entity_poly.pdbx_seq_one_letter_code
_entity_poly.pdbx_strand_id
1 'polypeptide(L)'
;MTIDDIEDTNIEGTREHAVPFPRRSGVYGRELPRPTVPATGGASPLVLEELRVDVDGLMPTMTVSGTRTQLFGGRVTWIARVAWDDVQQGYTGEIFYRDGKASLVPHTDVLVKLFGGFPFGGERRARVTFTGGPAAVTRTFVFRRAAFREVGIEYDCASDATAVTDYQLHAHPNRPADLPDTHLTIQDAFTRLGIAVTKTGGDDVVPVIKAGTDGLWTDIEMHDAMQVHWSKWADAPQWQVWTLFAGQHIRGSGLGGIMFDDIGTAQRQGCAVFSNSFISVPRPGDPHSDQAVQRLRFWTAVHEIGHTFNLAHSWDKDEHTRWVPLTDEPLALSYMNYPFRYPGGETAFFADFRYGFSENELLFLRHAPERVVKQGAAPWFDEHAFEQIRQATPNALELTVRVSRPAARFEALEPVVAEVKLKNTSFVPIVVDRNALLGDRLTVIISADGREARQWVPYARHCYLDDPYVLKPGEALYAPLFLSAGLNGFDLAEPGRYRIHAMLNTGPGGEILSGPLSIDVRPPRSREEELLAPDVYTDEVGRVLALGGSRGRTPALDRANDVLREAMERLPDSALAVHAAAALSRTATVPGRILVEDPDQPANREFRAVVPDPERALPLIEKAYGDPGAAADTLGHIGLTQQVEQVAVALAAGGEGSTQEAVRLTTDLADTLDARNVLPSVVQSVRTTAAELAG
;
A
#
# COMPACT_ATOMS: atom_id res chain seq x y z
N MET A 1 -62.79 -33.42 -17.53
CA MET A 1 -63.20 -32.94 -18.86
C MET A 1 -62.54 -31.58 -19.07
N THR A 2 -62.24 -31.19 -20.30
CA THR A 2 -61.14 -30.29 -20.71
C THR A 2 -61.50 -28.81 -20.82
N ILE A 3 -60.45 -27.94 -20.90
CA ILE A 3 -60.44 -26.59 -21.54
C ILE A 3 -61.29 -25.54 -20.77
N ASP A 4 -60.77 -24.53 -20.06
CA ASP A 4 -59.63 -23.60 -20.26
C ASP A 4 -59.64 -22.87 -21.61
N ASP A 5 -60.21 -21.65 -21.67
CA ASP A 5 -59.56 -20.46 -22.29
C ASP A 5 -60.44 -19.17 -22.31
N ILE A 6 -59.81 -18.05 -21.87
CA ILE A 6 -59.74 -16.71 -22.53
C ILE A 6 -60.87 -15.63 -22.40
N GLU A 7 -60.41 -14.36 -22.44
CA GLU A 7 -61.04 -13.02 -22.61
C GLU A 7 -61.81 -12.39 -21.40
N ASP A 8 -61.27 -11.35 -20.73
CA ASP A 8 -61.01 -9.93 -21.10
C ASP A 8 -62.29 -9.06 -21.13
N THR A 9 -62.47 -8.09 -20.22
CA THR A 9 -61.97 -6.70 -20.30
C THR A 9 -62.50 -5.88 -19.08
N ASN A 10 -62.09 -4.64 -18.70
CA ASN A 10 -61.16 -3.63 -19.25
C ASN A 10 -60.70 -2.60 -18.17
N ILE A 11 -59.51 -2.02 -18.37
CA ILE A 11 -59.06 -0.62 -18.09
C ILE A 11 -59.36 0.05 -16.73
N GLU A 12 -58.32 0.21 -15.90
CA GLU A 12 -57.66 1.52 -15.65
C GLU A 12 -56.27 1.34 -14.98
N GLY A 13 -55.28 2.12 -15.42
CA GLY A 13 -54.03 2.35 -14.66
C GLY A 13 -52.76 1.61 -15.12
N THR A 14 -51.91 2.30 -15.88
CA THR A 14 -50.46 2.54 -15.61
C THR A 14 -49.81 3.18 -16.84
N ARG A 15 -49.06 4.27 -16.64
CA ARG A 15 -48.12 4.76 -17.66
C ARG A 15 -46.75 4.16 -17.37
N GLU A 16 -46.43 3.07 -18.07
CA GLU A 16 -45.06 2.59 -18.15
C GLU A 16 -44.17 3.68 -18.76
N HIS A 17 -43.20 4.18 -18.00
CA HIS A 17 -42.07 4.90 -18.57
C HIS A 17 -40.98 3.89 -18.98
N ALA A 18 -41.28 3.13 -20.04
CA ALA A 18 -40.27 2.36 -20.76
C ALA A 18 -39.17 3.30 -21.28
N VAL A 19 -37.90 3.00 -21.01
CA VAL A 19 -36.75 3.82 -21.39
C VAL A 19 -36.46 3.66 -22.90
N PRO A 20 -36.68 4.67 -23.77
CA PRO A 20 -36.65 4.47 -25.22
C PRO A 20 -35.52 5.27 -25.89
N PHE A 21 -34.33 5.30 -25.28
CA PHE A 21 -33.10 5.77 -25.92
C PHE A 21 -31.97 4.75 -25.70
N PRO A 22 -31.28 4.28 -26.75
CA PRO A 22 -30.06 3.50 -26.55
C PRO A 22 -28.99 4.38 -25.90
N ARG A 23 -28.46 3.93 -24.75
CA ARG A 23 -27.40 4.58 -23.97
C ARG A 23 -26.34 5.20 -24.88
N ARG A 24 -26.18 6.52 -24.81
CA ARG A 24 -25.19 7.29 -25.59
C ARG A 24 -23.85 7.39 -24.86
N SER A 25 -23.85 7.18 -23.56
CA SER A 25 -22.63 7.12 -22.74
C SER A 25 -21.75 5.92 -23.08
N GLY A 26 -20.46 6.08 -22.87
CA GLY A 26 -19.42 5.11 -23.18
C GLY A 26 -18.17 5.74 -23.79
N VAL A 27 -17.38 4.90 -24.46
CA VAL A 27 -16.07 5.25 -25.04
C VAL A 27 -16.19 5.47 -26.54
N TYR A 28 -15.61 6.57 -27.02
CA TYR A 28 -15.53 6.95 -28.42
C TYR A 28 -14.04 7.13 -28.81
N GLY A 29 -13.62 6.52 -29.92
CA GLY A 29 -12.27 6.68 -30.46
C GLY A 29 -12.25 7.69 -31.61
N ARG A 30 -11.16 8.43 -31.79
CA ARG A 30 -11.03 9.39 -32.90
C ARG A 30 -11.28 8.74 -34.26
N GLU A 31 -11.99 9.43 -35.13
CA GLU A 31 -12.05 9.06 -36.55
C GLU A 31 -10.71 9.41 -37.21
N LEU A 32 -9.94 8.39 -37.60
CA LEU A 32 -8.74 8.60 -38.42
C LEU A 32 -9.17 9.11 -39.81
N PRO A 33 -8.47 10.11 -40.38
CA PRO A 33 -8.76 10.53 -41.74
C PRO A 33 -8.54 9.35 -42.69
N ARG A 34 -9.53 9.06 -43.55
CA ARG A 34 -9.36 8.07 -44.62
C ARG A 34 -8.17 8.51 -45.48
N PRO A 35 -7.24 7.60 -45.84
CA PRO A 35 -6.09 7.96 -46.65
C PRO A 35 -6.57 8.50 -48.00
N THR A 36 -6.39 9.80 -48.19
CA THR A 36 -6.49 10.44 -49.49
C THR A 36 -5.09 10.51 -50.09
N VAL A 37 -5.03 10.37 -51.42
CA VAL A 37 -3.80 10.23 -52.24
C VAL A 37 -2.71 11.24 -51.81
N PRO A 38 -1.44 10.84 -51.69
CA PRO A 38 -0.43 11.62 -50.98
C PRO A 38 -0.15 12.98 -51.64
N ALA A 39 -0.59 14.04 -50.97
CA ALA A 39 -0.05 15.38 -51.16
C ALA A 39 1.18 15.57 -50.27
N THR A 40 2.23 16.19 -50.80
CA THR A 40 3.53 16.39 -50.14
C THR A 40 3.41 17.21 -48.86
N GLY A 41 3.52 16.54 -47.71
CA GLY A 41 3.58 17.14 -46.38
C GLY A 41 4.24 16.17 -45.40
N GLY A 42 5.08 16.68 -44.50
CA GLY A 42 5.87 15.86 -43.59
C GLY A 42 5.01 14.96 -42.70
N ALA A 43 5.58 13.82 -42.28
CA ALA A 43 4.91 12.82 -41.45
C ALA A 43 4.30 13.48 -40.20
N SER A 44 2.97 13.59 -40.17
CA SER A 44 2.28 14.00 -38.96
C SER A 44 2.48 12.91 -37.90
N PRO A 45 2.92 13.25 -36.67
CA PRO A 45 3.12 12.26 -35.63
C PRO A 45 1.79 11.52 -35.37
N LEU A 46 1.86 10.21 -35.14
CA LEU A 46 0.68 9.42 -34.83
C LEU A 46 0.04 9.99 -33.55
N VAL A 47 -1.22 10.42 -33.65
CA VAL A 47 -2.01 10.94 -32.52
C VAL A 47 -3.15 9.96 -32.25
N LEU A 48 -3.14 9.39 -31.05
CA LEU A 48 -4.24 8.58 -30.53
C LEU A 48 -5.10 9.45 -29.61
N GLU A 49 -6.43 9.40 -29.78
CA GLU A 49 -7.36 10.08 -28.86
C GLU A 49 -8.57 9.20 -28.55
N GLU A 50 -8.92 9.18 -27.27
CA GLU A 50 -10.12 8.58 -26.70
C GLU A 50 -10.97 9.68 -26.05
N LEU A 51 -12.29 9.55 -26.14
CA LEU A 51 -13.28 10.36 -25.45
C LEU A 51 -14.20 9.43 -24.66
N ARG A 52 -14.45 9.74 -23.39
CA ARG A 52 -15.41 9.08 -22.50
C ARG A 52 -16.54 10.06 -22.22
N VAL A 53 -17.77 9.63 -22.47
CA VAL A 53 -18.97 10.45 -22.25
C VAL A 53 -19.86 9.72 -21.25
N ASP A 54 -20.23 10.36 -20.15
CA ASP A 54 -21.09 9.82 -19.09
C ASP A 54 -22.20 10.82 -18.74
N VAL A 55 -23.28 10.77 -19.53
CA VAL A 55 -24.41 11.73 -19.48
C VAL A 55 -25.78 11.05 -19.48
N ASP A 56 -25.81 9.71 -19.54
CA ASP A 56 -27.02 8.88 -19.51
C ASP A 56 -26.74 7.44 -19.01
N GLY A 57 -27.80 6.71 -18.68
CA GLY A 57 -27.74 5.37 -18.09
C GLY A 57 -27.92 5.40 -16.57
N LEU A 58 -27.42 4.35 -15.89
CA LEU A 58 -27.56 4.22 -14.44
C LEU A 58 -26.49 5.04 -13.70
N MET A 59 -26.96 5.98 -12.86
CA MET A 59 -26.14 6.89 -12.07
C MET A 59 -25.08 7.63 -12.92
N PRO A 60 -25.47 8.47 -13.89
CA PRO A 60 -24.53 9.21 -14.73
C PRO A 60 -23.84 10.32 -13.92
N THR A 61 -22.53 10.46 -14.07
CA THR A 61 -21.72 11.49 -13.36
C THR A 61 -21.71 12.85 -14.07
N MET A 62 -22.52 13.00 -15.13
CA MET A 62 -22.60 14.20 -15.97
C MET A 62 -21.21 14.73 -16.37
N THR A 63 -20.35 13.81 -16.80
CA THR A 63 -18.92 14.06 -17.00
C THR A 63 -18.48 13.61 -18.38
N VAL A 64 -17.54 14.37 -18.96
CA VAL A 64 -16.81 14.00 -20.16
C VAL A 64 -15.32 14.03 -19.84
N SER A 65 -14.59 12.99 -20.23
CA SER A 65 -13.13 12.98 -20.18
C SER A 65 -12.54 12.54 -21.50
N GLY A 66 -11.25 12.74 -21.68
CA GLY A 66 -10.55 12.21 -22.84
C GLY A 66 -9.06 12.05 -22.60
N THR A 67 -8.45 11.22 -23.43
CA THR A 67 -6.99 11.08 -23.49
C THR A 67 -6.50 11.52 -24.86
N ARG A 68 -5.32 12.14 -24.89
CA ARG A 68 -4.61 12.47 -26.13
C ARG A 68 -3.15 12.09 -25.97
N THR A 69 -2.70 11.15 -26.79
CA THR A 69 -1.31 10.70 -26.85
C THR A 69 -0.73 11.06 -28.20
N GLN A 70 0.43 11.70 -28.19
CA GLN A 70 1.22 12.01 -29.38
C GLN A 70 2.53 11.24 -29.30
N LEU A 71 2.86 10.46 -30.33
CA LEU A 71 4.12 9.73 -30.41
C LEU A 71 5.31 10.70 -30.27
N PHE A 72 6.21 10.42 -29.32
CA PHE A 72 7.30 11.32 -28.86
C PHE A 72 6.87 12.72 -28.34
N GLY A 73 5.57 13.02 -28.31
CA GLY A 73 5.01 14.31 -27.90
C GLY A 73 4.45 14.35 -26.47
N GLY A 74 4.16 13.19 -25.87
CA GLY A 74 3.58 13.02 -24.53
C GLY A 74 2.12 12.57 -24.55
N ARG A 75 1.55 12.35 -23.35
CA ARG A 75 0.12 12.05 -23.11
C ARG A 75 -0.50 13.15 -22.23
N VAL A 76 -1.79 13.41 -22.43
CA VAL A 76 -2.63 14.13 -21.47
C VAL A 76 -3.95 13.37 -21.27
N THR A 77 -4.44 13.34 -20.03
CA THR A 77 -5.83 13.00 -19.70
C THR A 77 -6.51 14.28 -19.21
N TRP A 78 -7.75 14.55 -19.61
CA TRP A 78 -8.50 15.75 -19.20
C TRP A 78 -9.95 15.39 -18.86
N ILE A 79 -10.58 16.14 -17.95
CA ILE A 79 -11.94 15.86 -17.45
C ILE A 79 -12.72 17.18 -17.27
N ALA A 80 -13.99 17.17 -17.67
CA ALA A 80 -14.95 18.26 -17.51
C ALA A 80 -16.29 17.71 -16.97
N ARG A 81 -16.86 18.37 -15.95
CA ARG A 81 -18.29 18.20 -15.60
C ARG A 81 -19.09 19.01 -16.59
N VAL A 82 -20.17 18.45 -17.14
CA VAL A 82 -20.95 19.04 -18.24
C VAL A 82 -22.45 19.09 -17.93
N ALA A 83 -23.10 20.15 -18.38
CA ALA A 83 -24.56 20.29 -18.35
C ALA A 83 -25.12 20.36 -19.78
N TRP A 84 -26.39 20.02 -19.98
CA TRP A 84 -27.06 20.21 -21.26
C TRP A 84 -27.36 21.70 -21.49
N ASP A 85 -27.01 22.21 -22.67
CA ASP A 85 -27.29 23.57 -23.14
C ASP A 85 -28.29 23.50 -24.30
N ASP A 86 -29.49 24.04 -24.10
CA ASP A 86 -30.57 24.07 -25.10
C ASP A 86 -30.30 25.02 -26.27
N VAL A 87 -29.52 26.08 -26.08
CA VAL A 87 -29.18 27.03 -27.15
C VAL A 87 -28.15 26.40 -28.07
N GLN A 88 -27.14 25.75 -27.49
CA GLN A 88 -26.11 25.06 -28.24
C GLN A 88 -26.55 23.67 -28.71
N GLN A 89 -27.59 23.06 -28.14
CA GLN A 89 -28.02 21.69 -28.43
C GLN A 89 -26.85 20.69 -28.25
N GLY A 90 -26.30 20.64 -27.03
CA GLY A 90 -25.18 19.78 -26.66
C GLY A 90 -24.80 19.91 -25.19
N TYR A 91 -23.87 19.09 -24.73
CA TYR A 91 -23.35 19.15 -23.36
C TYR A 91 -22.13 20.06 -23.28
N THR A 92 -22.13 21.04 -22.39
CA THR A 92 -21.03 22.01 -22.23
C THR A 92 -20.52 22.08 -20.79
N GLY A 93 -19.23 22.38 -20.62
CA GLY A 93 -18.61 22.51 -19.31
C GLY A 93 -17.12 22.81 -19.35
N GLU A 94 -16.57 23.18 -18.19
CA GLU A 94 -15.17 23.53 -17.99
C GLU A 94 -14.32 22.28 -17.68
N ILE A 95 -13.12 22.21 -18.27
CA ILE A 95 -12.11 21.19 -18.00
C ILE A 95 -11.38 21.55 -16.69
N PHE A 96 -11.89 21.04 -15.58
CA PHE A 96 -11.34 21.26 -14.24
C PHE A 96 -10.08 20.43 -13.92
N TYR A 97 -9.86 19.29 -14.60
CA TYR A 97 -8.72 18.41 -14.33
C TYR A 97 -7.89 18.09 -15.57
N ARG A 98 -6.57 18.03 -15.41
CA ARG A 98 -5.59 17.57 -16.41
C ARG A 98 -4.46 16.77 -15.75
N ASP A 99 -4.16 15.60 -16.30
CA ASP A 99 -3.01 14.76 -15.95
C ASP A 99 -2.03 14.68 -17.13
N GLY A 100 -0.73 14.85 -16.89
CA GLY A 100 0.30 14.87 -17.92
C GLY A 100 0.42 16.20 -18.68
N LYS A 101 0.77 16.14 -19.97
CA LYS A 101 1.21 17.32 -20.73
C LYS A 101 0.05 18.20 -21.19
N ALA A 102 -0.41 19.09 -20.32
CA ALA A 102 -1.53 20.01 -20.55
C ALA A 102 -1.47 20.78 -21.89
N SER A 103 -0.28 21.10 -22.42
CA SER A 103 -0.12 21.77 -23.73
C SER A 103 -0.69 21.00 -24.93
N LEU A 104 -1.03 19.71 -24.78
CA LEU A 104 -1.69 18.90 -25.81
C LEU A 104 -3.21 19.19 -25.91
N VAL A 105 -3.83 19.70 -24.83
CA VAL A 105 -5.21 20.22 -24.79
C VAL A 105 -5.22 21.50 -23.92
N PRO A 106 -4.74 22.63 -24.48
CA PRO A 106 -4.58 23.90 -23.75
C PRO A 106 -5.90 24.68 -23.57
N HIS A 107 -6.97 24.23 -24.22
CA HIS A 107 -8.33 24.77 -24.12
C HIS A 107 -8.92 24.54 -22.73
N THR A 108 -9.75 25.46 -22.25
CA THR A 108 -10.43 25.40 -20.94
C THR A 108 -11.81 24.76 -21.01
N ASP A 109 -12.52 24.89 -22.14
CA ASP A 109 -13.94 24.55 -22.24
C ASP A 109 -14.20 23.47 -23.28
N VAL A 110 -15.27 22.69 -23.08
CA VAL A 110 -15.80 21.73 -24.05
C VAL A 110 -17.28 21.95 -24.39
N LEU A 111 -17.62 21.65 -25.64
CA LEU A 111 -18.98 21.41 -26.11
C LEU A 111 -19.04 20.06 -26.83
N VAL A 112 -19.87 19.14 -26.36
CA VAL A 112 -20.05 17.78 -26.89
C VAL A 112 -21.44 17.63 -27.49
N LYS A 113 -21.50 17.37 -28.80
CA LYS A 113 -22.73 17.04 -29.53
C LYS A 113 -22.75 15.57 -29.90
N LEU A 114 -23.77 14.85 -29.47
CA LEU A 114 -23.96 13.42 -29.73
C LEU A 114 -25.01 13.21 -30.83
N PHE A 115 -24.68 12.41 -31.85
CA PHE A 115 -25.55 12.16 -33.02
C PHE A 115 -25.30 10.77 -33.64
N GLY A 116 -26.24 10.32 -34.48
CA GLY A 116 -26.27 8.96 -35.01
C GLY A 116 -26.85 7.94 -34.03
N GLY A 117 -27.22 6.76 -34.54
CA GLY A 117 -27.93 5.72 -33.79
C GLY A 117 -29.46 5.80 -33.91
N PHE A 118 -30.17 5.00 -33.11
CA PHE A 118 -31.63 4.91 -33.15
C PHE A 118 -32.31 6.24 -32.76
N PRO A 119 -33.46 6.62 -33.37
CA PRO A 119 -34.20 5.90 -34.43
C PRO A 119 -33.68 6.16 -35.85
N PHE A 120 -32.79 7.13 -36.05
CA PHE A 120 -32.42 7.65 -37.38
C PHE A 120 -31.37 6.81 -38.12
N GLY A 121 -30.76 5.83 -37.45
CA GLY A 121 -29.73 4.95 -38.01
C GLY A 121 -28.33 5.56 -38.02
N GLY A 122 -27.39 4.81 -38.57
CA GLY A 122 -25.99 5.21 -38.68
C GLY A 122 -25.17 5.04 -37.39
N GLU A 123 -23.86 5.26 -37.53
CA GLU A 123 -22.85 5.07 -36.48
C GLU A 123 -22.93 6.17 -35.41
N ARG A 124 -22.98 5.79 -34.12
CA ARG A 124 -22.98 6.74 -32.99
C ARG A 124 -21.68 7.54 -32.96
N ARG A 125 -21.79 8.86 -32.93
CA ARG A 125 -20.67 9.81 -33.04
C ARG A 125 -20.80 10.96 -32.05
N ALA A 126 -19.65 11.47 -31.62
CA ALA A 126 -19.52 12.64 -30.75
C ALA A 126 -18.66 13.70 -31.46
N ARG A 127 -19.17 14.92 -31.59
CA ARG A 127 -18.39 16.09 -32.04
C ARG A 127 -18.07 16.94 -30.83
N VAL A 128 -16.78 17.06 -30.50
CA VAL A 128 -16.28 17.84 -29.38
C VAL A 128 -15.61 19.09 -29.92
N THR A 129 -16.07 20.27 -29.48
CA THR A 129 -15.43 21.54 -29.76
C THR A 129 -14.75 22.03 -28.48
N PHE A 130 -13.48 22.38 -28.59
CA PHE A 130 -12.65 22.88 -27.50
C PHE A 130 -12.45 24.40 -27.65
N THR A 131 -12.69 25.17 -26.58
CA THR A 131 -12.69 26.65 -26.56
C THR A 131 -11.96 27.23 -25.33
N GLY A 132 -11.94 28.57 -25.21
CA GLY A 132 -11.36 29.29 -24.06
C GLY A 132 -9.82 29.28 -23.95
N GLY A 133 -9.12 28.85 -25.01
CA GLY A 133 -7.66 28.89 -25.10
C GLY A 133 -7.21 29.47 -26.44
N PRO A 134 -6.25 28.82 -27.14
CA PRO A 134 -5.94 29.11 -28.54
C PRO A 134 -7.17 28.95 -29.46
N ALA A 135 -6.99 29.18 -30.77
CA ALA A 135 -8.04 28.99 -31.78
C ALA A 135 -8.85 27.71 -31.55
N ALA A 136 -10.18 27.82 -31.65
CA ALA A 136 -11.11 26.74 -31.32
C ALA A 136 -10.85 25.50 -32.20
N VAL A 137 -10.88 24.31 -31.58
CA VAL A 137 -10.60 23.05 -32.28
C VAL A 137 -11.80 22.11 -32.16
N THR A 138 -12.34 21.67 -33.28
CA THR A 138 -13.39 20.65 -33.32
C THR A 138 -12.81 19.29 -33.71
N ARG A 139 -13.20 18.24 -32.98
CA ARG A 139 -12.80 16.84 -33.21
C ARG A 139 -14.06 15.96 -33.29
N THR A 140 -14.02 14.92 -34.12
CA THR A 140 -15.11 13.93 -34.23
C THR A 140 -14.60 12.56 -33.79
N PHE A 141 -15.37 11.94 -32.91
CA PHE A 141 -15.12 10.62 -32.35
C PHE A 141 -16.27 9.68 -32.69
N VAL A 142 -15.96 8.40 -32.78
CA VAL A 142 -16.87 7.31 -33.16
C VAL A 142 -16.99 6.36 -31.98
N PHE A 143 -18.23 5.99 -31.63
CA PHE A 143 -18.51 5.08 -30.52
C PHE A 143 -17.78 3.73 -30.70
N ARG A 144 -17.21 3.22 -29.61
CA ARG A 144 -16.48 1.94 -29.58
C ARG A 144 -17.16 0.92 -28.66
N ARG A 145 -17.39 1.29 -27.40
CA ARG A 145 -18.00 0.41 -26.38
C ARG A 145 -18.79 1.21 -25.35
N ALA A 146 -19.77 0.57 -24.71
CA ALA A 146 -20.59 1.21 -23.67
C ALA A 146 -19.87 1.28 -22.32
N ALA A 147 -18.98 0.31 -22.03
CA ALA A 147 -18.19 0.28 -20.81
C ALA A 147 -16.96 1.19 -20.91
N PHE A 148 -16.69 1.95 -19.86
CA PHE A 148 -15.53 2.84 -19.76
C PHE A 148 -14.23 2.04 -19.63
N ARG A 149 -14.30 0.91 -18.91
CA ARG A 149 -13.21 -0.06 -18.73
C ARG A 149 -13.74 -1.48 -18.87
N GLU A 150 -12.82 -2.39 -19.15
CA GLU A 150 -13.04 -3.84 -19.25
C GLU A 150 -12.01 -4.50 -18.32
N VAL A 151 -12.46 -5.40 -17.45
CA VAL A 151 -11.66 -5.99 -16.36
C VAL A 151 -12.00 -7.46 -16.21
N GLY A 152 -11.00 -8.33 -16.14
CA GLY A 152 -11.19 -9.73 -15.78
C GLY A 152 -11.26 -9.93 -14.27
N ILE A 153 -12.09 -10.87 -13.82
CA ILE A 153 -12.10 -11.33 -12.42
C ILE A 153 -12.00 -12.84 -12.34
N GLU A 154 -11.30 -13.32 -11.33
CA GLU A 154 -11.14 -14.74 -11.02
C GLU A 154 -11.54 -14.98 -9.57
N TYR A 155 -12.33 -16.01 -9.32
CA TYR A 155 -12.82 -16.37 -7.98
C TYR A 155 -12.32 -17.76 -7.63
N ASP A 156 -11.61 -17.88 -6.51
CA ASP A 156 -11.28 -19.19 -5.93
C ASP A 156 -11.82 -19.29 -4.50
N CYS A 157 -12.03 -20.52 -4.05
CA CYS A 157 -12.60 -20.78 -2.73
C CYS A 157 -11.68 -21.72 -1.96
N ALA A 158 -11.24 -21.30 -0.78
CA ALA A 158 -10.57 -22.20 0.15
C ALA A 158 -11.53 -23.30 0.63
N SER A 159 -10.99 -24.47 0.96
CA SER A 159 -11.78 -25.65 1.37
C SER A 159 -12.51 -25.50 2.72
N ASP A 160 -12.27 -24.42 3.47
CA ASP A 160 -12.92 -24.01 4.72
C ASP A 160 -13.99 -22.92 4.54
N ALA A 161 -14.24 -22.49 3.30
CA ALA A 161 -15.01 -21.29 2.98
C ALA A 161 -16.31 -21.58 2.21
N THR A 162 -17.10 -20.53 1.96
CA THR A 162 -18.23 -20.60 1.03
C THR A 162 -18.30 -19.32 0.21
N ALA A 163 -18.05 -19.44 -1.10
CA ALA A 163 -18.15 -18.32 -2.01
C ALA A 163 -19.57 -17.75 -2.10
N VAL A 164 -19.67 -16.42 -2.14
CA VAL A 164 -20.92 -15.68 -2.40
C VAL A 164 -20.65 -14.69 -3.52
N THR A 165 -21.03 -15.05 -4.74
CA THR A 165 -20.77 -14.26 -5.96
C THR A 165 -21.98 -13.48 -6.47
N ASP A 166 -23.09 -13.56 -5.75
CA ASP A 166 -24.40 -13.07 -6.18
C ASP A 166 -25.37 -12.87 -5.01
N TYR A 167 -26.43 -12.09 -5.27
CA TYR A 167 -27.52 -11.85 -4.33
C TYR A 167 -28.82 -11.46 -5.06
N GLN A 168 -29.96 -12.02 -4.65
CA GLN A 168 -31.28 -11.59 -5.12
C GLN A 168 -31.70 -10.30 -4.40
N LEU A 169 -31.85 -9.21 -5.14
CA LEU A 169 -32.08 -7.87 -4.57
C LEU A 169 -33.35 -7.74 -3.71
N HIS A 170 -34.32 -8.64 -3.87
CA HIS A 170 -35.57 -8.67 -3.09
C HIS A 170 -35.58 -9.70 -1.95
N ALA A 171 -34.51 -10.48 -1.75
CA ALA A 171 -34.48 -11.58 -0.78
C ALA A 171 -34.75 -11.12 0.67
N HIS A 172 -34.35 -9.88 1.01
CA HIS A 172 -34.60 -9.28 2.32
C HIS A 172 -35.59 -8.10 2.18
N PRO A 173 -36.63 -7.99 3.04
CA PRO A 173 -37.69 -6.98 2.88
C PRO A 173 -37.25 -5.53 3.17
N ASN A 174 -36.25 -5.32 4.02
CA ASN A 174 -35.62 -4.00 4.18
C ASN A 174 -34.75 -3.66 2.96
N ARG A 175 -35.31 -2.88 2.03
CA ARG A 175 -34.74 -2.41 0.76
C ARG A 175 -35.55 -1.23 0.20
N PRO A 176 -35.06 -0.48 -0.81
CA PRO A 176 -35.88 0.49 -1.53
C PRO A 176 -37.09 -0.18 -2.17
N ALA A 177 -38.26 0.47 -2.09
CA ALA A 177 -39.51 -0.08 -2.60
C ALA A 177 -39.48 -0.31 -4.13
N ASP A 178 -38.85 0.62 -4.85
CA ASP A 178 -38.67 0.63 -6.31
C ASP A 178 -37.38 -0.06 -6.79
N LEU A 179 -36.66 -0.77 -5.91
CA LEU A 179 -35.50 -1.56 -6.32
C LEU A 179 -35.95 -2.65 -7.33
N PRO A 180 -35.24 -2.88 -8.45
CA PRO A 180 -35.59 -3.96 -9.39
C PRO A 180 -35.53 -5.36 -8.75
N ASP A 181 -36.48 -6.22 -9.09
CA ASP A 181 -36.48 -7.62 -8.67
C ASP A 181 -35.56 -8.46 -9.57
N THR A 182 -34.25 -8.36 -9.33
CA THR A 182 -33.22 -9.00 -10.14
C THR A 182 -32.18 -9.70 -9.29
N HIS A 183 -31.63 -10.79 -9.81
CA HIS A 183 -30.41 -11.38 -9.30
C HIS A 183 -29.22 -10.50 -9.70
N LEU A 184 -28.38 -10.10 -8.76
CA LEU A 184 -27.21 -9.26 -9.02
C LEU A 184 -25.95 -10.09 -8.75
N THR A 185 -25.16 -10.36 -9.79
CA THR A 185 -23.81 -10.92 -9.62
C THR A 185 -22.80 -9.83 -9.26
N ILE A 186 -21.64 -10.19 -8.73
CA ILE A 186 -20.52 -9.25 -8.53
C ILE A 186 -20.15 -8.59 -9.87
N GLN A 187 -20.08 -9.36 -10.96
CA GLN A 187 -19.82 -8.85 -12.31
C GLN A 187 -20.84 -7.80 -12.74
N ASP A 188 -22.13 -8.03 -12.48
CA ASP A 188 -23.22 -7.11 -12.82
C ASP A 188 -23.20 -5.84 -11.96
N ALA A 189 -22.79 -5.93 -10.69
CA ALA A 189 -22.67 -4.77 -9.79
C ALA A 189 -21.79 -3.67 -10.40
N PHE A 190 -20.66 -4.04 -11.01
CA PHE A 190 -19.77 -3.15 -11.75
C PHE A 190 -20.24 -2.88 -13.20
N THR A 191 -20.69 -3.92 -13.91
CA THR A 191 -21.01 -3.83 -15.36
C THR A 191 -22.20 -2.91 -15.63
N ARG A 192 -23.25 -2.96 -14.81
CA ARG A 192 -24.39 -2.02 -14.93
C ARG A 192 -23.98 -0.57 -14.72
N LEU A 193 -22.94 -0.35 -13.90
CA LEU A 193 -22.32 0.95 -13.62
C LEU A 193 -21.20 1.33 -14.61
N GLY A 194 -21.04 0.60 -15.72
CA GLY A 194 -20.17 0.97 -16.83
C GLY A 194 -18.72 0.48 -16.75
N ILE A 195 -18.40 -0.41 -15.82
CA ILE A 195 -17.11 -1.11 -15.75
C ILE A 195 -17.39 -2.58 -16.09
N ALA A 196 -17.11 -3.00 -17.33
CA ALA A 196 -17.43 -4.36 -17.76
C ALA A 196 -16.50 -5.35 -17.06
N VAL A 197 -17.04 -6.09 -16.10
CA VAL A 197 -16.32 -7.14 -15.37
C VAL A 197 -16.71 -8.49 -15.95
N THR A 198 -15.73 -9.28 -16.37
CA THR A 198 -15.93 -10.62 -16.96
C THR A 198 -15.18 -11.67 -16.16
N LYS A 199 -15.82 -12.80 -15.83
CA LYS A 199 -15.10 -13.91 -15.21
C LYS A 199 -14.07 -14.50 -16.19
N THR A 200 -12.79 -14.57 -15.80
CA THR A 200 -11.69 -15.01 -16.67
C THR A 200 -11.08 -16.37 -16.30
N GLY A 201 -11.48 -16.96 -15.16
CA GLY A 201 -11.03 -18.26 -14.68
C GLY A 201 -11.55 -18.54 -13.25
N GLY A 202 -10.89 -19.45 -12.55
CA GLY A 202 -11.18 -19.85 -11.17
C GLY A 202 -12.18 -21.00 -11.06
N ASP A 203 -12.89 -21.06 -9.92
CA ASP A 203 -13.63 -22.22 -9.38
C ASP A 203 -12.72 -23.34 -8.81
N ASP A 204 -11.43 -23.07 -8.61
CA ASP A 204 -10.53 -24.02 -7.96
C ASP A 204 -10.71 -24.00 -6.43
N VAL A 205 -10.58 -25.18 -5.83
CA VAL A 205 -10.63 -25.34 -4.37
C VAL A 205 -9.21 -25.26 -3.81
N VAL A 206 -8.90 -24.16 -3.12
CA VAL A 206 -7.58 -23.97 -2.48
C VAL A 206 -7.52 -24.81 -1.20
N PRO A 207 -6.63 -25.83 -1.10
CA PRO A 207 -6.63 -26.71 0.06
C PRO A 207 -6.02 -26.04 1.30
N VAL A 208 -6.77 -26.03 2.40
CA VAL A 208 -6.39 -25.39 3.68
C VAL A 208 -5.14 -26.00 4.35
N ILE A 209 -4.67 -27.17 3.89
CA ILE A 209 -3.34 -27.71 4.26
C ILE A 209 -2.19 -26.73 3.93
N LYS A 210 -2.43 -25.74 3.05
CA LYS A 210 -1.50 -24.65 2.74
C LYS A 210 -1.58 -23.43 3.68
N ALA A 211 -2.59 -23.32 4.55
CA ALA A 211 -2.86 -22.16 5.41
C ALA A 211 -2.62 -22.50 6.90
N GLY A 212 -1.35 -22.74 7.23
CA GLY A 212 -0.92 -23.06 8.60
C GLY A 212 -1.45 -24.37 9.19
N THR A 213 -1.04 -24.64 10.43
CA THR A 213 -1.54 -25.77 11.24
C THR A 213 -2.69 -25.39 12.17
N ASP A 214 -3.04 -24.10 12.24
CA ASP A 214 -4.12 -23.52 13.05
C ASP A 214 -5.41 -23.26 12.24
N GLY A 215 -5.34 -23.31 10.91
CA GLY A 215 -6.48 -23.08 10.02
C GLY A 215 -6.87 -21.61 9.90
N LEU A 216 -5.90 -20.70 10.12
CA LEU A 216 -6.07 -19.26 9.98
C LEU A 216 -5.26 -18.76 8.78
N TRP A 217 -5.83 -17.85 8.01
CA TRP A 217 -5.16 -17.21 6.89
C TRP A 217 -4.37 -15.98 7.35
N THR A 218 -3.14 -15.85 6.87
CA THR A 218 -2.32 -14.63 6.99
C THR A 218 -2.24 -13.90 5.64
N ASP A 219 -1.88 -12.61 5.68
CA ASP A 219 -1.74 -11.78 4.47
C ASP A 219 -0.70 -12.35 3.49
N ILE A 220 0.38 -12.96 4.01
CA ILE A 220 1.42 -13.60 3.19
C ILE A 220 0.96 -14.93 2.57
N GLU A 221 0.20 -15.77 3.29
CA GLU A 221 -0.35 -17.02 2.73
C GLU A 221 -1.41 -16.76 1.65
N MET A 222 -2.18 -15.67 1.77
CA MET A 222 -3.11 -15.24 0.72
C MET A 222 -2.37 -14.73 -0.53
N HIS A 223 -1.26 -14.01 -0.35
CA HIS A 223 -0.41 -13.59 -1.46
C HIS A 223 0.30 -14.78 -2.14
N ASP A 224 0.87 -15.72 -1.37
CA ASP A 224 1.45 -16.97 -1.91
C ASP A 224 0.39 -17.82 -2.64
N ALA A 225 -0.83 -17.89 -2.09
CA ALA A 225 -1.95 -18.57 -2.75
C ALA A 225 -2.31 -17.88 -4.08
N MET A 226 -2.35 -16.53 -4.12
CA MET A 226 -2.58 -15.77 -5.34
C MET A 226 -1.53 -16.09 -6.41
N GLN A 227 -0.23 -16.07 -6.08
CA GLN A 227 0.84 -16.35 -7.04
C GLN A 227 0.74 -17.77 -7.64
N VAL A 228 0.28 -18.74 -6.85
CA VAL A 228 0.26 -20.17 -7.23
C VAL A 228 -1.02 -20.58 -7.97
N HIS A 229 -2.18 -20.03 -7.59
CA HIS A 229 -3.48 -20.50 -8.10
C HIS A 229 -4.09 -19.60 -9.18
N TRP A 230 -3.83 -18.30 -9.14
CA TRP A 230 -4.48 -17.37 -10.08
C TRP A 230 -3.96 -17.53 -11.51
N SER A 231 -4.83 -17.94 -12.43
CA SER A 231 -4.53 -18.24 -13.84
C SER A 231 -4.08 -17.04 -14.68
N LYS A 232 -4.10 -15.84 -14.10
CA LYS A 232 -3.71 -14.55 -14.69
C LYS A 232 -2.70 -13.79 -13.85
N TRP A 233 -2.12 -14.41 -12.82
CA TRP A 233 -1.12 -13.73 -11.99
C TRP A 233 0.06 -13.25 -12.83
N ALA A 234 0.45 -11.99 -12.58
CA ALA A 234 1.66 -11.37 -13.10
C ALA A 234 2.00 -10.16 -12.22
N ASP A 235 3.25 -10.06 -11.77
CA ASP A 235 3.82 -8.86 -11.13
C ASP A 235 4.02 -7.74 -12.18
N ALA A 236 2.92 -7.31 -12.79
CA ALA A 236 2.84 -6.25 -13.78
C ALA A 236 1.43 -5.62 -13.79
N PRO A 237 1.29 -4.33 -14.10
CA PRO A 237 -0.02 -3.67 -14.16
C PRO A 237 -0.99 -4.35 -15.15
N GLN A 238 -2.15 -4.79 -14.68
CA GLN A 238 -3.18 -5.45 -15.51
C GLN A 238 -4.62 -5.05 -15.13
N TRP A 239 -5.57 -5.25 -16.05
CA TRP A 239 -7.00 -5.07 -15.78
C TRP A 239 -7.60 -6.40 -15.33
N GLN A 240 -7.02 -7.00 -14.30
CA GLN A 240 -7.38 -8.32 -13.81
C GLN A 240 -7.39 -8.30 -12.27
N VAL A 241 -8.34 -8.99 -11.65
CA VAL A 241 -8.50 -9.13 -10.20
C VAL A 241 -8.62 -10.61 -9.83
N TRP A 242 -8.04 -10.99 -8.70
CA TRP A 242 -8.28 -12.26 -8.03
C TRP A 242 -9.02 -12.03 -6.71
N THR A 243 -10.04 -12.86 -6.44
CA THR A 243 -10.82 -12.79 -5.21
C THR A 243 -10.89 -14.17 -4.56
N LEU A 244 -10.29 -14.30 -3.38
CA LEU A 244 -10.30 -15.51 -2.57
C LEU A 244 -11.43 -15.49 -1.55
N PHE A 245 -12.30 -16.49 -1.58
CA PHE A 245 -13.20 -16.77 -0.46
C PHE A 245 -12.49 -17.70 0.52
N ALA A 246 -12.23 -17.23 1.75
CA ALA A 246 -11.44 -17.92 2.77
C ALA A 246 -12.26 -18.18 4.04
N GLY A 247 -11.78 -19.04 4.94
CA GLY A 247 -12.39 -19.31 6.24
C GLY A 247 -12.25 -18.12 7.19
N GLN A 248 -11.15 -18.05 7.94
CA GLN A 248 -10.90 -16.99 8.93
C GLN A 248 -9.48 -16.41 8.78
N HIS A 249 -9.33 -15.11 8.99
CA HIS A 249 -8.02 -14.44 9.07
C HIS A 249 -7.44 -14.50 10.49
N ILE A 250 -6.11 -14.44 10.60
CA ILE A 250 -5.40 -14.36 11.89
C ILE A 250 -5.77 -13.13 12.73
N ARG A 251 -6.25 -12.04 12.12
CA ARG A 251 -6.82 -10.87 12.81
C ARG A 251 -8.18 -11.14 13.49
N GLY A 252 -8.73 -12.35 13.37
CA GLY A 252 -9.93 -12.81 14.06
C GLY A 252 -11.23 -12.52 13.31
N SER A 253 -12.35 -12.96 13.90
CA SER A 253 -13.69 -12.89 13.29
C SER A 253 -14.27 -11.48 13.14
N GLY A 254 -13.56 -10.45 13.60
CA GLY A 254 -13.88 -9.04 13.33
C GLY A 254 -13.58 -8.58 11.90
N LEU A 255 -12.76 -9.34 11.14
CA LEU A 255 -12.42 -9.01 9.76
C LEU A 255 -13.35 -9.71 8.77
N GLY A 256 -14.15 -8.94 8.02
CA GLY A 256 -15.08 -9.47 7.01
C GLY A 256 -14.42 -9.78 5.66
N GLY A 257 -13.48 -8.94 5.27
CA GLY A 257 -12.70 -9.04 4.05
C GLY A 257 -11.47 -8.16 4.13
N ILE A 258 -10.58 -8.25 3.14
CA ILE A 258 -9.40 -7.42 3.00
C ILE A 258 -8.90 -7.40 1.55
N MET A 259 -8.42 -6.26 1.07
CA MET A 259 -7.47 -6.21 -0.05
C MET A 259 -6.07 -6.48 0.51
N PHE A 260 -5.61 -7.73 0.44
CA PHE A 260 -4.34 -8.17 1.06
C PHE A 260 -3.11 -7.92 0.18
N ASP A 261 -3.31 -7.62 -1.11
CA ASP A 261 -2.21 -7.56 -2.07
C ASP A 261 -1.50 -6.21 -2.04
N ASP A 262 -0.75 -5.97 -0.96
CA ASP A 262 0.16 -4.83 -0.76
C ASP A 262 1.65 -5.22 -0.90
N ILE A 263 1.92 -6.44 -1.37
CA ILE A 263 3.25 -7.05 -1.52
C ILE A 263 3.66 -7.06 -3.00
N GLY A 264 4.94 -6.79 -3.30
CA GLY A 264 5.48 -6.81 -4.67
C GLY A 264 5.42 -5.45 -5.37
N THR A 265 5.63 -5.44 -6.69
CA THR A 265 5.67 -4.19 -7.49
C THR A 265 4.32 -3.83 -8.09
N ALA A 266 3.47 -4.82 -8.37
CA ALA A 266 2.15 -4.67 -8.96
C ALA A 266 1.02 -5.05 -7.99
N GLN A 267 0.86 -4.23 -6.94
CA GLN A 267 -0.13 -4.38 -5.86
C GLN A 267 -1.60 -4.17 -6.30
N ARG A 268 -2.55 -4.39 -5.40
CA ARG A 268 -4.01 -4.24 -5.62
C ARG A 268 -4.62 -5.23 -6.60
N GLN A 269 -3.99 -6.37 -6.84
CA GLN A 269 -4.50 -7.42 -7.73
C GLN A 269 -5.36 -8.45 -6.99
N GLY A 270 -5.11 -8.67 -5.70
CA GLY A 270 -5.78 -9.68 -4.88
C GLY A 270 -6.60 -9.11 -3.71
N CYS A 271 -7.78 -9.68 -3.47
CA CYS A 271 -8.57 -9.44 -2.27
C CYS A 271 -9.20 -10.74 -1.72
N ALA A 272 -9.58 -10.75 -0.45
CA ALA A 272 -10.17 -11.91 0.22
C ALA A 272 -11.42 -11.57 1.02
N VAL A 273 -12.33 -12.55 1.17
CA VAL A 273 -13.57 -12.45 1.96
C VAL A 273 -13.65 -13.63 2.93
N PHE A 274 -13.84 -13.35 4.22
CA PHE A 274 -13.77 -14.36 5.29
C PHE A 274 -15.14 -14.85 5.72
N SER A 275 -15.39 -16.14 5.47
CA SER A 275 -16.64 -16.84 5.77
C SER A 275 -16.89 -16.98 7.28
N ASN A 276 -15.84 -17.01 8.10
CA ASN A 276 -15.90 -17.22 9.55
C ASN A 276 -15.72 -15.89 10.31
N SER A 277 -16.52 -14.88 9.93
CA SER A 277 -16.46 -13.51 10.47
C SER A 277 -17.84 -12.94 10.81
N PHE A 278 -17.88 -11.71 11.34
CA PHE A 278 -19.12 -11.01 11.73
C PHE A 278 -20.15 -10.88 10.60
N ILE A 279 -19.73 -10.93 9.34
CA ILE A 279 -20.62 -10.86 8.16
C ILE A 279 -21.51 -12.12 8.04
N SER A 280 -21.14 -13.19 8.73
CA SER A 280 -21.81 -14.50 8.74
C SER A 280 -22.64 -14.77 9.98
N VAL A 281 -22.65 -13.85 10.95
CA VAL A 281 -23.40 -14.01 12.21
C VAL A 281 -24.90 -13.81 11.96
N PRO A 282 -25.78 -14.74 12.36
CA PRO A 282 -27.23 -14.53 12.28
C PRO A 282 -27.69 -13.28 13.04
N ARG A 283 -28.63 -12.53 12.48
CA ARG A 283 -29.16 -11.27 13.03
C ARG A 283 -30.27 -11.58 14.04
N PRO A 284 -30.07 -11.41 15.37
CA PRO A 284 -31.05 -11.88 16.36
C PRO A 284 -32.36 -11.10 16.27
N GLY A 285 -33.47 -11.81 16.13
CA GLY A 285 -34.81 -11.22 16.00
C GLY A 285 -35.23 -10.85 14.58
N ASP A 286 -34.36 -11.03 13.58
CA ASP A 286 -34.69 -10.86 12.17
C ASP A 286 -35.22 -12.19 11.57
N PRO A 287 -36.49 -12.26 11.12
CA PRO A 287 -37.02 -13.46 10.47
C PRO A 287 -36.39 -13.74 9.09
N HIS A 288 -35.63 -12.80 8.53
CA HIS A 288 -34.90 -12.91 7.26
C HIS A 288 -33.37 -12.89 7.46
N SER A 289 -32.90 -13.29 8.65
CA SER A 289 -31.48 -13.30 9.03
C SER A 289 -30.56 -13.96 7.99
N ASP A 290 -30.95 -15.08 7.40
CA ASP A 290 -30.12 -15.78 6.40
C ASP A 290 -29.94 -14.93 5.13
N GLN A 291 -30.99 -14.22 4.70
CA GLN A 291 -30.92 -13.28 3.58
C GLN A 291 -30.15 -12.00 3.94
N ALA A 292 -30.15 -11.58 5.21
CA ALA A 292 -29.31 -10.49 5.70
C ALA A 292 -27.81 -10.88 5.69
N VAL A 293 -27.48 -12.10 6.12
CA VAL A 293 -26.11 -12.66 6.06
C VAL A 293 -25.63 -12.78 4.61
N GLN A 294 -26.42 -13.36 3.71
CA GLN A 294 -26.05 -13.45 2.29
C GLN A 294 -25.83 -12.06 1.67
N ARG A 295 -26.69 -11.08 2.00
CA ARG A 295 -26.55 -9.69 1.57
C ARG A 295 -25.23 -9.07 2.04
N LEU A 296 -24.85 -9.27 3.29
CA LEU A 296 -23.63 -8.65 3.84
C LEU A 296 -22.36 -9.33 3.31
N ARG A 297 -22.37 -10.66 3.11
CA ARG A 297 -21.29 -11.37 2.38
C ARG A 297 -21.11 -10.83 0.97
N PHE A 298 -22.21 -10.68 0.22
CA PHE A 298 -22.18 -10.11 -1.14
C PHE A 298 -21.71 -8.64 -1.16
N TRP A 299 -22.20 -7.80 -0.24
CA TRP A 299 -21.73 -6.43 -0.09
C TRP A 299 -20.23 -6.38 0.21
N THR A 300 -19.72 -7.27 1.08
CA THR A 300 -18.30 -7.34 1.44
C THR A 300 -17.45 -7.72 0.23
N ALA A 301 -17.86 -8.73 -0.55
CA ALA A 301 -17.12 -9.10 -1.75
C ALA A 301 -16.98 -7.93 -2.75
N VAL A 302 -18.07 -7.18 -2.99
CA VAL A 302 -18.01 -6.01 -3.88
C VAL A 302 -17.21 -4.84 -3.26
N HIS A 303 -17.22 -4.70 -1.93
CA HIS A 303 -16.41 -3.71 -1.19
C HIS A 303 -14.91 -3.95 -1.38
N GLU A 304 -14.44 -5.17 -1.11
CA GLU A 304 -13.02 -5.52 -1.22
C GLU A 304 -12.52 -5.44 -2.68
N ILE A 305 -13.36 -5.84 -3.65
CA ILE A 305 -13.06 -5.63 -5.07
C ILE A 305 -12.98 -4.12 -5.38
N GLY A 306 -13.82 -3.28 -4.75
CA GLY A 306 -13.70 -1.82 -4.82
C GLY A 306 -12.34 -1.29 -4.38
N HIS A 307 -11.73 -1.86 -3.34
CA HIS A 307 -10.36 -1.54 -2.94
C HIS A 307 -9.31 -1.92 -3.99
N THR A 308 -9.48 -3.04 -4.72
CA THR A 308 -8.56 -3.39 -5.84
C THR A 308 -8.55 -2.30 -6.92
N PHE A 309 -9.70 -1.66 -7.15
CA PHE A 309 -9.83 -0.50 -8.05
C PHE A 309 -9.21 0.79 -7.50
N ASN A 310 -8.60 0.78 -6.31
CA ASN A 310 -8.07 1.97 -5.60
C ASN A 310 -9.18 2.91 -5.07
N LEU A 311 -10.34 2.37 -4.67
CA LEU A 311 -11.35 3.14 -3.93
C LEU A 311 -11.06 3.12 -2.43
N ALA A 312 -11.07 4.29 -1.80
CA ALA A 312 -11.02 4.45 -0.35
C ALA A 312 -12.41 4.27 0.30
N HIS A 313 -12.46 4.13 1.63
CA HIS A 313 -13.72 4.15 2.37
C HIS A 313 -14.43 5.49 2.23
N SER A 314 -15.75 5.49 2.42
CA SER A 314 -16.55 6.70 2.19
C SER A 314 -16.31 7.81 3.21
N TRP A 315 -15.97 7.50 4.46
CA TRP A 315 -15.59 8.48 5.49
C TRP A 315 -14.08 8.83 5.50
N ASP A 316 -13.35 8.44 4.46
CA ASP A 316 -11.89 8.37 4.48
C ASP A 316 -11.29 8.79 3.11
N LYS A 317 -11.90 9.81 2.50
CA LYS A 317 -11.62 10.30 1.15
C LYS A 317 -10.70 11.51 1.17
N ASP A 318 -10.85 12.38 2.17
CA ASP A 318 -10.06 13.60 2.30
C ASP A 318 -8.59 13.27 2.63
N GLU A 319 -8.38 12.27 3.48
CA GLU A 319 -7.03 11.77 3.84
C GLU A 319 -6.31 11.09 2.66
N HIS A 320 -7.04 10.63 1.63
CA HIS A 320 -6.52 9.69 0.64
C HIS A 320 -6.53 10.12 -0.83
N THR A 321 -7.21 11.18 -1.28
CA THR A 321 -7.45 11.38 -2.74
C THR A 321 -6.48 12.36 -3.44
N ARG A 322 -5.45 11.83 -4.15
CA ARG A 322 -4.37 12.64 -4.81
C ARG A 322 -4.75 13.29 -6.15
N TRP A 323 -5.69 12.70 -6.89
CA TRP A 323 -5.99 13.08 -8.28
C TRP A 323 -7.05 14.19 -8.40
N VAL A 324 -8.13 14.10 -7.63
CA VAL A 324 -9.18 15.11 -7.46
C VAL A 324 -9.47 15.12 -5.95
N PRO A 325 -9.41 16.28 -5.27
CA PRO A 325 -9.77 16.35 -3.85
C PRO A 325 -11.22 15.92 -3.65
N LEU A 326 -11.43 14.87 -2.87
CA LEU A 326 -12.75 14.38 -2.47
C LEU A 326 -12.90 14.56 -0.96
N THR A 327 -13.95 15.25 -0.54
CA THR A 327 -14.36 15.29 0.87
C THR A 327 -14.93 13.96 1.31
N ASP A 328 -14.87 13.66 2.60
CA ASP A 328 -15.55 12.52 3.19
C ASP A 328 -17.06 12.57 2.95
N GLU A 329 -17.61 11.41 2.61
CA GLU A 329 -19.02 11.15 2.37
C GLU A 329 -19.54 10.08 3.35
N PRO A 330 -19.52 10.28 4.68
CA PRO A 330 -19.98 9.28 5.65
C PRO A 330 -21.46 8.91 5.49
N LEU A 331 -22.23 9.72 4.74
CA LEU A 331 -23.63 9.49 4.37
C LEU A 331 -23.79 8.85 2.98
N ALA A 332 -22.71 8.42 2.31
CA ALA A 332 -22.81 7.79 1.00
C ALA A 332 -23.50 6.42 1.08
N LEU A 333 -24.57 6.23 0.31
CA LEU A 333 -25.16 4.91 0.07
C LEU A 333 -24.34 4.15 -0.99
N SER A 334 -23.09 3.84 -0.63
CA SER A 334 -22.10 3.20 -1.49
C SER A 334 -21.67 1.84 -0.93
N TYR A 335 -21.26 0.92 -1.82
CA TYR A 335 -20.46 -0.24 -1.44
C TYR A 335 -19.26 0.17 -0.57
N MET A 336 -18.60 1.30 -0.83
CA MET A 336 -17.47 1.78 -0.03
C MET A 336 -17.86 2.38 1.34
N ASN A 337 -19.11 2.24 1.79
CA ASN A 337 -19.55 2.67 3.11
C ASN A 337 -20.06 1.46 3.91
N TYR A 338 -19.46 1.20 5.07
CA TYR A 338 -19.88 0.20 6.04
C TYR A 338 -21.32 0.44 6.49
N PRO A 339 -22.26 -0.50 6.25
CA PRO A 339 -23.66 -0.35 6.65
C PRO A 339 -23.83 -0.05 8.15
N PHE A 340 -22.94 -0.60 8.98
CA PHE A 340 -22.95 -0.43 10.43
C PHE A 340 -22.29 0.87 10.93
N ARG A 341 -21.61 1.65 10.07
CA ARG A 341 -21.14 3.02 10.39
C ARG A 341 -22.10 4.12 9.92
N TYR A 342 -22.97 3.81 8.96
CA TYR A 342 -24.00 4.74 8.48
C TYR A 342 -24.93 5.19 9.63
N PRO A 343 -25.35 6.47 9.70
CA PRO A 343 -26.28 6.92 10.73
C PRO A 343 -27.62 6.19 10.70
N GLY A 344 -28.01 5.58 11.83
CA GLY A 344 -29.15 4.66 11.90
C GLY A 344 -28.80 3.18 11.67
N GLY A 345 -27.52 2.87 11.37
CA GLY A 345 -26.97 1.53 11.28
C GLY A 345 -27.38 0.74 10.03
N GLU A 346 -27.11 -0.57 10.07
CA GLU A 346 -27.27 -1.50 8.94
C GLU A 346 -28.69 -1.44 8.34
N THR A 347 -29.71 -1.31 9.18
CA THR A 347 -31.11 -1.18 8.75
C THR A 347 -31.35 0.11 7.96
N ALA A 348 -30.90 1.27 8.44
CA ALA A 348 -31.09 2.53 7.74
C ALA A 348 -30.30 2.58 6.42
N PHE A 349 -29.09 2.02 6.40
CA PHE A 349 -28.31 1.91 5.18
C PHE A 349 -29.02 1.08 4.10
N PHE A 350 -29.41 -0.16 4.43
CA PHE A 350 -30.02 -1.05 3.44
C PHE A 350 -31.45 -0.66 3.04
N ALA A 351 -32.15 0.18 3.81
CA ALA A 351 -33.45 0.71 3.42
C ALA A 351 -33.39 1.55 2.13
N ASP A 352 -32.30 2.29 1.94
CA ASP A 352 -32.12 3.20 0.79
C ASP A 352 -30.99 2.75 -0.18
N PHE A 353 -30.14 1.79 0.20
CA PHE A 353 -29.01 1.34 -0.61
C PHE A 353 -29.44 0.69 -1.94
N ARG A 354 -28.96 1.26 -3.05
CA ARG A 354 -29.27 0.81 -4.42
C ARG A 354 -28.20 -0.08 -5.05
N TYR A 355 -27.27 -0.62 -4.25
CA TYR A 355 -26.19 -1.51 -4.70
C TYR A 355 -25.27 -0.83 -5.73
N GLY A 356 -24.77 0.35 -5.37
CA GLY A 356 -23.92 1.15 -6.24
C GLY A 356 -22.77 1.84 -5.51
N PHE A 357 -22.08 2.72 -6.24
CA PHE A 357 -20.99 3.56 -5.76
C PHE A 357 -21.44 5.03 -5.71
N SER A 358 -20.78 5.87 -4.92
CA SER A 358 -21.07 7.31 -4.88
C SER A 358 -20.75 7.99 -6.22
N GLU A 359 -21.25 9.22 -6.43
CA GLU A 359 -20.93 9.99 -7.65
C GLU A 359 -19.42 10.15 -7.84
N ASN A 360 -18.68 10.39 -6.76
CA ASN A 360 -17.24 10.60 -6.80
C ASN A 360 -16.45 9.31 -7.07
N GLU A 361 -16.89 8.16 -6.52
CA GLU A 361 -16.33 6.85 -6.85
C GLU A 361 -16.64 6.44 -8.30
N LEU A 362 -17.83 6.75 -8.81
CA LEU A 362 -18.16 6.54 -10.23
C LEU A 362 -17.34 7.45 -11.14
N LEU A 363 -17.11 8.71 -10.74
CA LEU A 363 -16.23 9.65 -11.43
C LEU A 363 -14.80 9.11 -11.49
N PHE A 364 -14.30 8.55 -10.39
CA PHE A 364 -13.01 7.86 -10.32
C PHE A 364 -12.96 6.65 -11.27
N LEU A 365 -13.85 5.67 -11.05
CA LEU A 365 -13.92 4.43 -11.82
C LEU A 365 -14.04 4.70 -13.32
N ARG A 366 -14.82 5.68 -13.76
CA ARG A 366 -15.08 5.94 -15.19
C ARG A 366 -14.04 6.86 -15.83
N HIS A 367 -13.63 7.94 -15.15
CA HIS A 367 -12.90 9.06 -15.78
C HIS A 367 -11.46 9.27 -15.31
N ALA A 368 -11.03 8.71 -14.18
CA ALA A 368 -9.65 8.88 -13.70
C ALA A 368 -8.59 8.29 -14.65
N PRO A 369 -7.34 8.80 -14.63
CA PRO A 369 -6.22 8.24 -15.39
C PRO A 369 -6.07 6.73 -15.14
N GLU A 370 -5.67 5.98 -16.15
CA GLU A 370 -5.54 4.52 -16.02
C GLU A 370 -4.51 4.10 -14.97
N ARG A 371 -3.43 4.88 -14.79
CA ARG A 371 -2.38 4.62 -13.82
C ARG A 371 -2.88 4.51 -12.36
N VAL A 372 -3.86 5.32 -11.97
CA VAL A 372 -4.37 5.31 -10.57
C VAL A 372 -5.51 4.31 -10.32
N VAL A 373 -6.16 3.80 -11.37
CA VAL A 373 -7.32 2.88 -11.24
C VAL A 373 -6.93 1.43 -11.54
N LYS A 374 -6.02 1.21 -12.50
CA LYS A 374 -5.63 -0.12 -12.97
C LYS A 374 -4.88 -0.88 -11.88
N GLN A 375 -5.25 -2.14 -11.65
CA GLN A 375 -4.58 -3.02 -10.70
C GLN A 375 -3.10 -3.16 -11.08
N GLY A 376 -2.23 -3.09 -10.08
CA GLY A 376 -0.77 -3.09 -10.23
C GLY A 376 -0.15 -1.83 -10.86
N ALA A 377 -0.92 -0.83 -11.30
CA ALA A 377 -0.37 0.34 -12.01
C ALA A 377 0.13 1.48 -11.11
N ALA A 378 -0.22 1.41 -9.83
CA ALA A 378 0.25 2.23 -8.74
C ALA A 378 0.12 1.37 -7.46
N PRO A 379 1.09 1.36 -6.55
CA PRO A 379 0.99 0.66 -5.27
C PRO A 379 -0.30 0.99 -4.50
N TRP A 380 -0.69 0.12 -3.58
CA TRP A 380 -1.72 0.41 -2.58
C TRP A 380 -1.31 1.65 -1.79
N PHE A 381 -2.23 2.63 -1.71
CA PHE A 381 -2.00 3.98 -1.16
C PHE A 381 -0.90 4.84 -1.83
N ASP A 382 -0.20 4.37 -2.86
CA ASP A 382 0.63 5.27 -3.67
C ASP A 382 -0.16 5.89 -4.82
N GLU A 383 0.22 7.11 -5.17
CA GLU A 383 -0.60 8.07 -5.90
C GLU A 383 -1.98 8.40 -5.26
N HIS A 384 -2.12 8.20 -3.94
CA HIS A 384 -3.21 8.63 -3.03
C HIS A 384 -2.68 9.61 -1.94
N ALA A 385 -3.07 10.91 -1.92
CA ALA A 385 -2.58 12.05 -1.09
C ALA A 385 -1.05 12.31 -0.91
N PHE A 386 -0.51 13.36 -1.58
CA PHE A 386 0.81 14.05 -1.45
C PHE A 386 0.95 14.93 -2.72
N GLU A 387 1.13 16.26 -2.70
CA GLU A 387 1.41 17.20 -1.61
C GLU A 387 0.16 17.98 -1.14
N GLN A 388 -0.12 17.99 0.17
CA GLN A 388 -0.25 19.27 0.92
C GLN A 388 -0.25 19.15 2.46
N ILE A 389 0.76 18.48 3.07
CA ILE A 389 1.11 18.84 4.46
C ILE A 389 1.91 20.13 4.47
N ARG A 390 1.15 21.23 4.29
CA ARG A 390 1.56 22.57 4.70
C ARG A 390 0.39 23.45 5.14
N GLN A 391 -0.61 22.85 5.77
CA GLN A 391 -1.47 23.56 6.70
C GLN A 391 -1.11 23.13 8.13
N ALA A 392 -0.59 24.09 8.89
CA ALA A 392 -0.10 23.87 10.25
C ALA A 392 -1.28 23.88 11.23
N THR A 393 -2.02 22.77 11.29
CA THR A 393 -2.79 22.45 12.50
C THR A 393 -1.81 21.98 13.58
N PRO A 394 -1.83 22.52 14.80
CA PRO A 394 -0.96 22.03 15.88
C PRO A 394 -1.31 20.59 16.23
N ASN A 395 -0.57 19.61 15.70
CA ASN A 395 -0.68 18.23 16.17
C ASN A 395 -0.08 18.14 17.57
N ALA A 396 -0.79 17.46 18.47
CA ALA A 396 -0.41 17.26 19.86
C ALA A 396 0.78 16.29 20.01
N LEU A 397 1.09 15.55 18.94
CA LEU A 397 2.25 14.68 18.79
C LEU A 397 3.10 15.12 17.58
N GLU A 398 4.42 14.99 17.70
CA GLU A 398 5.42 15.32 16.67
C GLU A 398 6.25 14.06 16.36
N LEU A 399 6.27 13.64 15.08
CA LEU A 399 7.15 12.57 14.59
C LEU A 399 8.42 13.19 13.97
N THR A 400 9.58 12.62 14.27
CA THR A 400 10.86 13.06 13.70
C THR A 400 11.73 11.87 13.33
N VAL A 401 12.23 11.81 12.10
CA VAL A 401 13.34 10.92 11.72
C VAL A 401 14.64 11.73 11.75
N ARG A 402 15.68 11.17 12.35
CA ARG A 402 17.00 11.82 12.51
C ARG A 402 18.13 10.82 12.33
N VAL A 403 19.35 11.34 12.20
CA VAL A 403 20.60 10.57 12.29
C VAL A 403 21.46 11.17 13.39
N SER A 404 22.21 10.34 14.11
CA SER A 404 22.91 10.74 15.34
C SER A 404 24.32 11.28 15.07
N ARG A 405 24.46 12.11 14.04
CA ARG A 405 25.73 12.67 13.53
C ARG A 405 25.55 14.12 13.02
N PRO A 406 26.61 14.96 12.97
CA PRO A 406 26.47 16.40 12.67
C PRO A 406 25.98 16.73 11.25
N ALA A 407 26.22 15.85 10.28
CA ALA A 407 25.76 16.01 8.90
C ALA A 407 25.27 14.66 8.37
N ALA A 408 24.09 14.63 7.76
CA ALA A 408 23.48 13.43 7.20
C ALA A 408 24.13 12.99 5.88
N ARG A 409 25.44 12.76 5.91
CA ARG A 409 26.26 12.29 4.79
C ARG A 409 26.84 10.94 5.16
N PHE A 410 26.60 9.95 4.30
CA PHE A 410 27.05 8.58 4.48
C PHE A 410 28.09 8.25 3.43
N GLU A 411 29.06 7.41 3.76
CA GLU A 411 30.04 6.92 2.78
C GLU A 411 29.51 5.76 1.94
N ALA A 412 30.20 5.43 0.84
CA ALA A 412 29.86 4.26 0.07
C ALA A 412 29.96 3.02 0.96
N LEU A 413 29.03 2.08 0.78
CA LEU A 413 28.87 0.87 1.60
C LEU A 413 28.52 1.10 3.10
N GLU A 414 28.43 2.32 3.61
CA GLU A 414 28.05 2.57 5.01
C GLU A 414 26.57 2.23 5.24
N PRO A 415 26.26 1.33 6.21
CA PRO A 415 24.88 1.07 6.58
C PRO A 415 24.22 2.31 7.23
N VAL A 416 23.12 2.75 6.66
CA VAL A 416 22.35 3.92 7.10
C VAL A 416 21.43 3.53 8.24
N VAL A 417 21.82 3.89 9.47
CA VAL A 417 20.95 3.80 10.66
C VAL A 417 20.39 5.18 10.98
N ALA A 418 19.08 5.25 11.08
CA ALA A 418 18.34 6.42 11.55
C ALA A 418 17.70 6.11 12.92
N GLU A 419 17.20 7.16 13.57
CA GLU A 419 16.35 7.05 14.75
C GLU A 419 15.03 7.77 14.47
N VAL A 420 13.92 7.15 14.88
CA VAL A 420 12.61 7.79 14.89
C VAL A 420 12.23 8.18 16.32
N LYS A 421 11.59 9.34 16.46
CA LYS A 421 11.12 9.92 17.71
C LYS A 421 9.66 10.33 17.56
N LEU A 422 8.82 9.92 18.51
CA LEU A 422 7.46 10.43 18.69
C LEU A 422 7.41 11.24 19.99
N LYS A 423 7.10 12.53 19.93
CA LYS A 423 7.09 13.44 21.08
C LYS A 423 5.71 14.03 21.32
N ASN A 424 5.27 14.10 22.58
CA ASN A 424 4.12 14.94 22.95
C ASN A 424 4.55 16.41 23.02
N THR A 425 4.00 17.23 22.12
CA THR A 425 4.23 18.68 22.02
C THR A 425 3.15 19.50 22.72
N SER A 426 2.04 18.87 23.12
CA SER A 426 0.95 19.50 23.84
C SER A 426 1.26 19.69 25.34
N PHE A 427 0.36 20.41 26.02
CA PHE A 427 0.40 20.61 27.47
C PHE A 427 -0.43 19.58 28.27
N VAL A 428 -0.99 18.55 27.63
CA VAL A 428 -1.75 17.47 28.27
C VAL A 428 -1.11 16.09 28.00
N PRO A 429 -1.24 15.10 28.90
CA PRO A 429 -0.82 13.73 28.60
C PRO A 429 -1.66 13.12 27.48
N ILE A 430 -1.03 12.28 26.65
CA ILE A 430 -1.66 11.60 25.50
C ILE A 430 -1.42 10.10 25.65
N VAL A 431 -2.43 9.26 25.39
CA VAL A 431 -2.25 7.81 25.33
C VAL A 431 -1.80 7.42 23.93
N VAL A 432 -0.68 6.70 23.85
CA VAL A 432 -0.12 6.10 22.64
C VAL A 432 0.20 4.63 22.92
N ASP A 433 0.38 3.79 21.91
CA ASP A 433 1.00 2.48 22.11
C ASP A 433 2.52 2.67 22.32
N ARG A 434 3.10 2.05 23.36
CA ARG A 434 4.55 2.07 23.60
C ARG A 434 5.33 1.53 22.40
N ASN A 435 4.77 0.54 21.72
CA ASN A 435 5.44 -0.19 20.64
C ASN A 435 5.17 0.41 19.25
N ALA A 436 4.46 1.54 19.16
CA ALA A 436 4.03 2.15 17.90
C ALA A 436 5.17 2.41 16.90
N LEU A 437 6.39 2.66 17.38
CA LEU A 437 7.59 2.90 16.55
C LEU A 437 8.35 1.63 16.13
N LEU A 438 7.89 0.44 16.54
CA LEU A 438 8.55 -0.86 16.32
C LEU A 438 7.68 -1.87 15.55
N GLY A 439 6.40 -1.54 15.35
CA GLY A 439 5.41 -2.39 14.69
C GLY A 439 5.08 -1.99 13.25
N ASP A 440 3.96 -2.52 12.75
CA ASP A 440 3.39 -2.27 11.43
C ASP A 440 2.85 -0.85 11.22
N ARG A 441 2.51 -0.14 12.31
CA ARG A 441 1.98 1.23 12.32
C ARG A 441 2.95 2.30 11.80
N LEU A 442 4.25 1.99 11.68
CA LEU A 442 5.28 2.91 11.19
C LEU A 442 5.65 2.59 9.73
N THR A 443 5.25 3.46 8.81
CA THR A 443 5.65 3.42 7.40
C THR A 443 6.81 4.39 7.16
N VAL A 444 7.83 3.96 6.42
CA VAL A 444 8.96 4.80 6.01
C VAL A 444 9.09 4.77 4.49
N ILE A 445 9.15 5.95 3.87
CA ILE A 445 9.32 6.14 2.44
C ILE A 445 10.71 6.71 2.17
N ILE A 446 11.43 6.08 1.23
CA ILE A 446 12.72 6.52 0.71
C ILE A 446 12.52 7.02 -0.72
N SER A 447 12.94 8.24 -1.01
CA SER A 447 12.93 8.84 -2.34
C SER A 447 14.33 9.26 -2.74
N ALA A 448 14.78 8.94 -3.95
CA ALA A 448 16.07 9.41 -4.49
C ALA A 448 15.84 10.39 -5.64
N ASP A 449 16.75 11.36 -5.80
CA ASP A 449 16.66 12.28 -6.95
C ASP A 449 16.77 11.47 -8.27
N GLY A 450 15.71 11.48 -9.08
CA GLY A 450 15.64 10.76 -10.36
C GLY A 450 15.19 9.30 -10.32
N ARG A 451 14.79 8.77 -9.15
CA ARG A 451 14.12 7.46 -9.01
C ARG A 451 12.75 7.62 -8.37
N GLU A 452 11.88 6.63 -8.55
CA GLU A 452 10.59 6.56 -7.86
C GLU A 452 10.80 6.39 -6.34
N ALA A 453 9.84 6.88 -5.57
CA ALA A 453 9.83 6.67 -4.13
C ALA A 453 9.45 5.21 -3.83
N ARG A 454 10.08 4.60 -2.82
CA ARG A 454 9.80 3.24 -2.38
C ARG A 454 9.54 3.23 -0.88
N GLN A 455 8.58 2.42 -0.45
CA GLN A 455 8.47 2.07 0.97
C GLN A 455 9.66 1.18 1.36
N TRP A 456 10.31 1.50 2.48
CA TRP A 456 11.29 0.63 3.12
C TRP A 456 10.55 -0.52 3.83
N VAL A 457 10.92 -1.76 3.50
CA VAL A 457 10.28 -2.97 4.04
C VAL A 457 11.30 -3.76 4.86
N PRO A 458 11.35 -3.60 6.20
CA PRO A 458 12.35 -4.28 7.02
C PRO A 458 12.23 -5.81 6.96
N TYR A 459 13.36 -6.50 7.13
CA TYR A 459 13.43 -7.97 7.18
C TYR A 459 12.61 -8.62 8.30
N ALA A 460 12.31 -7.88 9.36
CA ALA A 460 11.46 -8.30 10.45
C ALA A 460 10.54 -7.13 10.86
N ARG A 461 9.24 -7.40 10.95
CA ARG A 461 8.25 -6.54 11.60
C ARG A 461 7.77 -7.25 12.86
N HIS A 462 7.76 -6.55 13.99
CA HIS A 462 7.38 -7.15 15.27
C HIS A 462 5.89 -6.86 15.53
N CYS A 463 5.08 -7.92 15.58
CA CYS A 463 3.70 -7.82 16.03
C CYS A 463 3.68 -7.84 17.57
N TYR A 464 3.51 -6.67 18.17
CA TYR A 464 3.31 -6.53 19.61
C TYR A 464 1.82 -6.48 19.95
N LEU A 465 1.47 -6.92 21.15
CA LEU A 465 0.20 -6.51 21.76
C LEU A 465 0.26 -5.01 22.06
N ASP A 466 -0.82 -4.28 21.78
CA ASP A 466 -0.97 -2.87 22.18
C ASP A 466 -0.61 -2.70 23.67
N ASP A 467 0.35 -1.84 23.97
CA ASP A 467 0.74 -1.45 25.34
C ASP A 467 0.40 0.03 25.56
N PRO A 468 -0.82 0.36 26.07
CA PRO A 468 -1.25 1.74 26.24
C PRO A 468 -0.38 2.50 27.25
N TYR A 469 0.38 3.46 26.72
CA TYR A 469 1.33 4.26 27.45
C TYR A 469 0.92 5.73 27.48
N VAL A 470 0.90 6.32 28.69
CA VAL A 470 0.57 7.73 28.91
C VAL A 470 1.83 8.58 28.70
N LEU A 471 1.97 9.12 27.48
CA LEU A 471 3.06 10.00 27.09
C LEU A 471 2.79 11.43 27.62
N LYS A 472 3.57 11.86 28.60
CA LYS A 472 3.42 13.17 29.27
C LYS A 472 3.83 14.34 28.36
N PRO A 473 3.39 15.59 28.66
CA PRO A 473 3.87 16.79 27.98
C PRO A 473 5.41 16.84 27.89
N GLY A 474 5.95 16.97 26.68
CA GLY A 474 7.38 17.00 26.40
C GLY A 474 8.10 15.63 26.38
N GLU A 475 7.46 14.56 26.85
CA GLU A 475 7.99 13.19 26.83
C GLU A 475 7.98 12.63 25.40
N ALA A 476 8.83 11.64 25.13
CA ALA A 476 8.95 11.05 23.80
C ALA A 476 9.32 9.56 23.83
N LEU A 477 8.78 8.82 22.87
CA LEU A 477 9.22 7.47 22.48
C LEU A 477 10.30 7.57 21.40
N TYR A 478 11.14 6.54 21.33
CA TYR A 478 12.27 6.46 20.40
C TYR A 478 12.46 5.02 19.90
N ALA A 479 12.87 4.86 18.64
CA ALA A 479 13.27 3.56 18.08
C ALA A 479 14.39 3.72 17.03
N PRO A 480 15.25 2.71 16.84
CA PRO A 480 16.23 2.66 15.77
C PRO A 480 15.59 2.17 14.46
N LEU A 481 16.10 2.64 13.31
CA LEU A 481 15.67 2.23 11.98
C LEU A 481 16.89 1.87 11.11
N PHE A 482 17.02 0.62 10.70
CA PHE A 482 18.06 0.16 9.78
C PHE A 482 17.60 0.35 8.32
N LEU A 483 17.80 1.54 7.76
CA LEU A 483 17.23 1.92 6.46
C LEU A 483 18.01 1.37 5.25
N SER A 484 19.20 0.80 5.47
CA SER A 484 20.07 0.40 4.36
C SER A 484 19.59 -0.82 3.57
N ALA A 485 18.91 -1.77 4.20
CA ALA A 485 18.41 -2.97 3.52
C ALA A 485 17.07 -3.45 4.10
N GLY A 486 16.36 -4.23 3.30
CA GLY A 486 15.08 -4.85 3.63
C GLY A 486 14.68 -5.91 2.60
N LEU A 487 13.43 -6.39 2.66
CA LEU A 487 12.86 -7.34 1.68
C LEU A 487 12.85 -6.78 0.24
N ASN A 488 13.02 -5.47 0.09
CA ASN A 488 13.07 -4.71 -1.15
C ASN A 488 14.51 -4.45 -1.67
N GLY A 489 15.53 -5.01 -1.02
CA GLY A 489 16.96 -4.86 -1.33
C GLY A 489 17.61 -3.67 -0.62
N PHE A 490 18.71 -3.16 -1.17
CA PHE A 490 19.40 -1.96 -0.66
C PHE A 490 18.95 -0.70 -1.43
N ASP A 491 17.90 -0.02 -0.97
CA ASP A 491 17.44 1.25 -1.57
C ASP A 491 18.52 2.33 -1.59
N LEU A 492 19.37 2.33 -0.56
CA LEU A 492 20.40 3.33 -0.29
C LEU A 492 21.80 2.95 -0.80
N ALA A 493 21.92 1.94 -1.67
CA ALA A 493 23.20 1.50 -2.23
C ALA A 493 23.85 2.53 -3.17
N GLU A 494 23.03 3.19 -4.01
CA GLU A 494 23.55 4.05 -5.07
C GLU A 494 23.98 5.44 -4.55
N PRO A 495 25.13 5.99 -4.99
CA PRO A 495 25.53 7.34 -4.65
C PRO A 495 24.51 8.39 -5.08
N GLY A 496 24.20 9.33 -4.19
CA GLY A 496 23.27 10.41 -4.48
C GLY A 496 22.52 10.93 -3.26
N ARG A 497 21.61 11.88 -3.51
CA ARG A 497 20.75 12.46 -2.49
C ARG A 497 19.43 11.71 -2.39
N TYR A 498 19.03 11.46 -1.15
CA TYR A 498 17.75 10.86 -0.81
C TYR A 498 16.98 11.73 0.18
N ARG A 499 15.66 11.53 0.23
CA ARG A 499 14.76 12.05 1.25
C ARG A 499 14.03 10.88 1.89
N ILE A 500 13.99 10.88 3.21
CA ILE A 500 13.31 9.91 4.04
C ILE A 500 12.14 10.61 4.71
N HIS A 501 10.97 10.01 4.60
CA HIS A 501 9.75 10.42 5.30
C HIS A 501 9.29 9.24 6.17
N ALA A 502 8.87 9.49 7.41
CA ALA A 502 8.15 8.49 8.19
C ALA A 502 6.72 8.96 8.46
N MET A 503 5.82 7.99 8.54
CA MET A 503 4.41 8.14 8.84
C MET A 503 4.06 7.16 9.95
N LEU A 504 3.45 7.66 11.02
CA LEU A 504 2.98 6.85 12.13
C LEU A 504 1.47 6.91 12.23
N ASN A 505 0.81 5.77 12.07
CA ASN A 505 -0.61 5.63 12.38
C ASN A 505 -0.79 5.46 13.91
N THR A 506 -1.48 6.38 14.56
CA THR A 506 -1.75 6.32 16.01
C THR A 506 -3.12 5.74 16.36
N GLY A 507 -3.81 5.11 15.40
CA GLY A 507 -5.18 4.63 15.56
C GLY A 507 -6.14 5.81 15.74
N PRO A 508 -6.84 5.97 16.90
CA PRO A 508 -7.82 7.04 17.10
C PRO A 508 -7.28 8.48 16.98
N GLY A 509 -5.96 8.67 17.02
CA GLY A 509 -5.30 9.98 16.83
C GLY A 509 -4.99 10.33 15.37
N GLY A 510 -5.29 9.46 14.41
CA GLY A 510 -4.95 9.62 13.00
C GLY A 510 -3.45 9.43 12.72
N GLU A 511 -3.01 9.97 11.59
CA GLU A 511 -1.64 9.82 11.11
C GLU A 511 -0.74 11.01 11.47
N ILE A 512 0.53 10.71 11.75
CA ILE A 512 1.56 11.71 12.06
C ILE A 512 2.71 11.52 11.09
N LEU A 513 2.95 12.53 10.25
CA LEU A 513 4.05 12.55 9.30
C LEU A 513 5.25 13.32 9.86
N SER A 514 6.44 12.79 9.62
CA SER A 514 7.70 13.45 9.96
C SER A 514 8.04 14.56 8.97
N GLY A 515 8.83 15.53 9.42
CA GLY A 515 9.61 16.34 8.50
C GLY A 515 10.54 15.45 7.64
N PRO A 516 10.90 15.86 6.40
CA PRO A 516 11.81 15.11 5.55
C PRO A 516 13.24 15.11 6.12
N LEU A 517 13.79 13.93 6.37
CA LEU A 517 15.22 13.76 6.59
C LEU A 517 15.91 13.66 5.21
N SER A 518 16.76 14.63 4.88
CA SER A 518 17.60 14.54 3.67
C SER A 518 18.93 13.87 4.00
N ILE A 519 19.31 12.85 3.22
CA ILE A 519 20.61 12.18 3.34
C ILE A 519 21.38 12.24 2.00
N ASP A 520 22.69 12.09 2.07
CA ASP A 520 23.62 12.16 0.94
C ASP A 520 24.58 10.96 1.00
N VAL A 521 24.39 9.96 0.14
CA VAL A 521 25.28 8.80 0.01
C VAL A 521 26.40 9.17 -0.96
N ARG A 522 27.64 9.11 -0.49
CA ARG A 522 28.82 9.56 -1.24
C ARG A 522 29.27 8.47 -2.22
N PRO A 523 29.85 8.84 -3.37
CA PRO A 523 30.44 7.86 -4.28
C PRO A 523 31.64 7.15 -3.62
N PRO A 524 32.00 5.94 -4.10
CA PRO A 524 33.20 5.24 -3.66
C PRO A 524 34.44 6.13 -3.69
N ARG A 525 35.23 6.05 -2.62
CA ARG A 525 36.51 6.78 -2.45
C ARG A 525 37.69 5.98 -2.98
N SER A 526 37.54 4.66 -3.10
CA SER A 526 38.58 3.73 -3.50
C SER A 526 38.05 2.67 -4.46
N ARG A 527 38.96 2.08 -5.24
CA ARG A 527 38.65 0.91 -6.07
C ARG A 527 38.27 -0.31 -5.23
N GLU A 528 38.65 -0.36 -3.95
CA GLU A 528 38.32 -1.47 -3.07
C GLU A 528 36.87 -1.42 -2.61
N GLU A 529 36.34 -0.21 -2.34
CA GLU A 529 34.90 0.03 -2.15
C GLU A 529 34.11 -0.37 -3.40
N GLU A 530 34.54 0.03 -4.60
CA GLU A 530 33.90 -0.37 -5.86
C GLU A 530 33.89 -1.90 -6.08
N LEU A 531 34.97 -2.59 -5.71
CA LEU A 531 35.10 -4.03 -5.88
C LEU A 531 34.31 -4.84 -4.85
N LEU A 532 34.12 -4.31 -3.63
CA LEU A 532 33.35 -4.97 -2.56
C LEU A 532 31.84 -4.70 -2.65
N ALA A 533 31.42 -3.64 -3.34
CA ALA A 533 30.00 -3.27 -3.46
C ALA A 533 29.07 -4.42 -3.90
N PRO A 534 29.40 -5.26 -4.90
CA PRO A 534 28.51 -6.34 -5.33
C PRO A 534 28.32 -7.44 -4.28
N ASP A 535 29.34 -7.69 -3.45
CA ASP A 535 29.30 -8.71 -2.40
C ASP A 535 28.62 -8.19 -1.13
N VAL A 536 28.84 -6.91 -0.80
CA VAL A 536 28.22 -6.24 0.36
C VAL A 536 26.72 -5.98 0.15
N TYR A 537 26.30 -5.63 -1.07
CA TYR A 537 24.89 -5.39 -1.40
C TYR A 537 24.08 -6.66 -1.71
N THR A 538 24.46 -7.79 -1.11
CA THR A 538 23.73 -9.07 -1.15
C THR A 538 22.67 -9.15 -0.05
N ASP A 539 21.55 -9.83 -0.31
CA ASP A 539 20.45 -9.98 0.65
C ASP A 539 20.91 -10.63 1.97
N GLU A 540 21.83 -11.59 1.89
CA GLU A 540 22.36 -12.25 3.08
C GLU A 540 23.22 -11.32 3.95
N VAL A 541 24.06 -10.47 3.35
CA VAL A 541 24.81 -9.44 4.11
C VAL A 541 23.85 -8.41 4.70
N GLY A 542 22.83 -7.99 3.94
CA GLY A 542 21.75 -7.11 4.43
C GLY A 542 21.05 -7.67 5.66
N ARG A 543 20.69 -8.97 5.65
CA ARG A 543 20.08 -9.65 6.80
C ARG A 543 21.03 -9.76 7.99
N VAL A 544 22.29 -10.12 7.76
CA VAL A 544 23.29 -10.25 8.85
C VAL A 544 23.49 -8.90 9.54
N LEU A 545 23.59 -7.80 8.79
CA LEU A 545 23.71 -6.46 9.35
C LEU A 545 22.43 -6.04 10.09
N ALA A 546 21.25 -6.18 9.47
CA ALA A 546 19.98 -5.75 10.05
C ALA A 546 19.60 -6.49 11.35
N LEU A 547 20.01 -7.76 11.50
CA LEU A 547 19.75 -8.58 12.70
C LEU A 547 20.87 -8.49 13.75
N GLY A 548 21.94 -7.72 13.48
CA GLY A 548 23.10 -7.58 14.37
C GLY A 548 23.94 -8.85 14.50
N GLY A 549 24.13 -9.57 13.39
CA GLY A 549 25.02 -10.73 13.27
C GLY A 549 24.34 -12.09 13.06
N SER A 550 25.08 -13.03 12.47
CA SER A 550 24.70 -14.44 12.31
C SER A 550 25.84 -15.38 12.70
N ARG A 551 25.53 -16.55 13.27
CA ARG A 551 26.53 -17.59 13.63
C ARG A 551 26.92 -18.51 12.45
N GLY A 552 26.46 -18.21 11.23
CA GLY A 552 26.73 -19.05 10.06
C GLY A 552 25.95 -20.36 10.08
N ARG A 553 26.53 -21.43 9.53
CA ARG A 553 25.99 -22.81 9.35
C ARG A 553 25.18 -23.07 8.08
N THR A 554 24.99 -22.08 7.21
CA THR A 554 24.57 -22.34 5.83
C THR A 554 25.58 -21.68 4.89
N PRO A 555 25.83 -22.23 3.69
CA PRO A 555 26.79 -21.64 2.75
C PRO A 555 26.50 -20.18 2.40
N ALA A 556 25.25 -19.72 2.53
CA ALA A 556 24.85 -18.35 2.30
C ALA A 556 25.22 -17.42 3.49
N LEU A 557 24.93 -17.84 4.72
CA LEU A 557 25.26 -17.07 5.94
C LEU A 557 26.76 -17.11 6.28
N ASP A 558 27.44 -18.22 5.93
CA ASP A 558 28.89 -18.33 6.07
C ASP A 558 29.58 -17.35 5.11
N ARG A 559 29.18 -17.31 3.82
CA ARG A 559 29.66 -16.29 2.86
C ARG A 559 29.39 -14.85 3.31
N ALA A 560 28.20 -14.54 3.81
CA ALA A 560 27.90 -13.19 4.31
C ALA A 560 28.84 -12.78 5.46
N ASN A 561 29.12 -13.70 6.40
CA ASN A 561 30.09 -13.47 7.45
C ASN A 561 31.55 -13.40 6.96
N ASP A 562 31.89 -14.06 5.86
CA ASP A 562 33.20 -13.96 5.22
C ASP A 562 33.37 -12.58 4.53
N VAL A 563 32.35 -12.10 3.82
CA VAL A 563 32.32 -10.73 3.23
C VAL A 563 32.47 -9.65 4.29
N LEU A 564 31.83 -9.80 5.45
CA LEU A 564 32.00 -8.86 6.56
C LEU A 564 33.44 -8.86 7.11
N ARG A 565 34.13 -10.01 7.15
CA ARG A 565 35.55 -10.06 7.55
C ARG A 565 36.46 -9.45 6.48
N GLU A 566 36.21 -9.75 5.21
CA GLU A 566 36.95 -9.15 4.10
C GLU A 566 36.80 -7.62 4.08
N ALA A 567 35.59 -7.11 4.36
CA ALA A 567 35.36 -5.67 4.49
C ALA A 567 36.16 -5.05 5.65
N MET A 568 36.29 -5.73 6.79
CA MET A 568 37.13 -5.28 7.91
C MET A 568 38.63 -5.31 7.57
N GLU A 569 39.09 -6.28 6.77
CA GLU A 569 40.50 -6.41 6.38
C GLU A 569 40.90 -5.42 5.29
N ARG A 570 40.03 -5.19 4.30
CA ARG A 570 40.32 -4.34 3.12
C ARG A 570 39.91 -2.88 3.31
N LEU A 571 38.87 -2.60 4.08
CA LEU A 571 38.37 -1.25 4.36
C LEU A 571 38.39 -0.95 5.87
N PRO A 572 39.53 -1.14 6.58
CA PRO A 572 39.57 -1.10 8.04
C PRO A 572 39.07 0.22 8.61
N ASP A 573 39.35 1.36 7.97
CA ASP A 573 38.97 2.69 8.47
C ASP A 573 37.56 3.13 8.04
N SER A 574 36.76 2.23 7.46
CA SER A 574 35.38 2.50 7.04
C SER A 574 34.36 2.31 8.16
N ALA A 575 33.24 3.00 8.04
CA ALA A 575 32.05 2.76 8.84
C ALA A 575 31.49 1.34 8.61
N LEU A 576 31.59 0.79 7.38
CA LEU A 576 31.23 -0.61 7.11
C LEU A 576 32.02 -1.57 8.00
N ALA A 577 33.32 -1.35 8.22
CA ALA A 577 34.13 -2.18 9.11
C ALA A 577 33.68 -2.10 10.58
N VAL A 578 33.14 -0.96 11.03
CA VAL A 578 32.53 -0.82 12.36
C VAL A 578 31.26 -1.67 12.47
N HIS A 579 30.34 -1.58 11.49
CA HIS A 579 29.12 -2.40 11.46
C HIS A 579 29.42 -3.90 11.34
N ALA A 580 30.40 -4.28 10.51
CA ALA A 580 30.88 -5.64 10.37
C ALA A 580 31.46 -6.19 11.68
N ALA A 581 32.30 -5.40 12.34
CA ALA A 581 32.88 -5.75 13.64
C ALA A 581 31.81 -5.89 14.73
N ALA A 582 30.80 -5.02 14.75
CA ALA A 582 29.68 -5.07 15.69
C ALA A 582 28.84 -6.35 15.52
N ALA A 583 28.48 -6.68 14.27
CA ALA A 583 27.73 -7.89 13.94
C ALA A 583 28.52 -9.17 14.29
N LEU A 584 29.80 -9.23 13.95
CA LEU A 584 30.65 -10.39 14.23
C LEU A 584 30.93 -10.53 15.73
N SER A 585 31.28 -9.44 16.43
CA SER A 585 31.59 -9.45 17.87
C SER A 585 30.41 -9.90 18.72
N ARG A 586 29.19 -9.42 18.41
CA ARG A 586 27.96 -9.84 19.10
C ARG A 586 27.72 -11.34 19.00
N THR A 587 28.00 -11.98 17.86
CA THR A 587 27.81 -13.44 17.70
C THR A 587 28.86 -14.29 18.41
N ALA A 588 30.07 -13.77 18.57
CA ALA A 588 31.15 -14.40 19.33
C ALA A 588 30.97 -14.23 20.86
N THR A 589 30.40 -13.10 21.30
CA THR A 589 30.26 -12.77 22.73
C THR A 589 28.97 -13.29 23.35
N VAL A 590 27.82 -13.02 22.72
CA VAL A 590 26.52 -13.32 23.32
C VAL A 590 26.27 -14.83 23.23
N PRO A 591 25.82 -15.52 24.31
CA PRO A 591 25.38 -16.90 24.22
C PRO A 591 24.25 -17.09 23.20
N GLY A 592 24.13 -18.28 22.61
CA GLY A 592 23.05 -18.54 21.67
C GLY A 592 22.92 -20.01 21.31
N ARG A 593 22.02 -20.29 20.36
CA ARG A 593 21.81 -21.64 19.81
C ARG A 593 21.98 -21.61 18.29
N ILE A 594 22.43 -22.73 17.75
CA ILE A 594 22.43 -23.02 16.31
C ILE A 594 21.61 -24.28 16.06
N LEU A 595 20.91 -24.33 14.93
CA LEU A 595 20.31 -25.57 14.45
C LEU A 595 21.42 -26.42 13.82
N VAL A 596 21.48 -27.70 14.20
CA VAL A 596 22.45 -28.68 13.68
C VAL A 596 21.66 -29.85 13.12
N GLU A 597 21.99 -30.24 11.90
CA GLU A 597 21.45 -31.43 11.25
C GLU A 597 22.36 -32.63 11.53
N ASP A 598 21.77 -33.81 11.76
CA ASP A 598 22.51 -35.07 11.79
C ASP A 598 22.95 -35.43 10.35
N PRO A 599 24.26 -35.57 10.06
CA PRO A 599 24.75 -35.87 8.71
C PRO A 599 24.23 -37.20 8.14
N ASP A 600 23.98 -38.18 9.01
CA ASP A 600 23.52 -39.53 8.63
C ASP A 600 21.98 -39.61 8.61
N GLN A 601 21.29 -38.70 9.31
CA GLN A 601 19.83 -38.61 9.36
C GLN A 601 19.34 -37.15 9.26
N PRO A 602 19.33 -36.51 8.07
CA PRO A 602 19.00 -35.07 7.92
C PRO A 602 17.61 -34.62 8.42
N ALA A 603 16.70 -35.56 8.68
CA ALA A 603 15.40 -35.31 9.32
C ALA A 603 15.52 -35.01 10.84
N ASN A 604 16.60 -35.47 11.48
CA ASN A 604 16.92 -35.16 12.88
C ASN A 604 17.69 -33.84 12.92
N ARG A 605 17.03 -32.80 13.44
CA ARG A 605 17.60 -31.47 13.65
C ARG A 605 17.50 -31.10 15.12
N GLU A 606 18.59 -30.65 15.72
CA GLU A 606 18.63 -30.23 17.12
C GLU A 606 19.24 -28.84 17.32
N PHE A 607 18.79 -28.12 18.35
CA PHE A 607 19.39 -26.84 18.73
C PHE A 607 20.54 -27.06 19.70
N ARG A 608 21.78 -26.88 19.24
CA ARG A 608 22.97 -26.89 20.11
C ARG A 608 23.27 -25.49 20.63
N ALA A 609 23.56 -25.38 21.92
CA ALA A 609 24.11 -24.15 22.49
C ALA A 609 25.52 -23.90 21.94
N VAL A 610 25.82 -22.64 21.62
CA VAL A 610 27.17 -22.18 21.27
C VAL A 610 27.72 -21.44 22.48
N VAL A 611 28.88 -21.89 22.96
CA VAL A 611 29.63 -21.21 24.02
C VAL A 611 30.28 -19.96 23.42
N PRO A 612 30.23 -18.80 24.09
CA PRO A 612 30.99 -17.62 23.69
C PRO A 612 32.49 -17.89 23.51
N ASP A 613 33.12 -17.09 22.66
CA ASP A 613 34.56 -17.10 22.36
C ASP A 613 35.13 -15.69 22.66
N PRO A 614 35.53 -15.41 23.91
CA PRO A 614 36.05 -14.09 24.29
C PRO A 614 37.34 -13.71 23.56
N GLU A 615 38.23 -14.67 23.31
CA GLU A 615 39.51 -14.41 22.62
C GLU A 615 39.27 -13.91 21.19
N ARG A 616 38.31 -14.50 20.47
CA ARG A 616 37.88 -14.01 19.16
C ARG A 616 37.04 -12.73 19.24
N ALA A 617 36.26 -12.55 20.30
CA ALA A 617 35.39 -11.40 20.44
C ALA A 617 36.16 -10.09 20.70
N LEU A 618 37.14 -10.09 21.60
CA LEU A 618 37.79 -8.85 22.08
C LEU A 618 38.35 -7.95 20.96
N PRO A 619 39.07 -8.44 19.93
CA PRO A 619 39.53 -7.59 18.83
C PRO A 619 38.40 -7.01 17.98
N LEU A 620 37.28 -7.71 17.86
CA LEU A 620 36.09 -7.26 17.14
C LEU A 620 35.30 -6.22 17.96
N ILE A 621 35.26 -6.39 19.28
CA ILE A 621 34.68 -5.43 20.24
C ILE A 621 35.44 -4.11 20.19
N GLU A 622 36.77 -4.15 20.30
CA GLU A 622 37.61 -2.95 20.20
C GLU A 622 37.44 -2.25 18.84
N LYS A 623 37.33 -3.02 17.75
CA LYS A 623 37.10 -2.46 16.42
C LYS A 623 35.71 -1.84 16.23
N ALA A 624 34.68 -2.36 16.91
CA ALA A 624 33.31 -1.89 16.84
C ALA A 624 33.01 -0.71 17.78
N TYR A 625 33.59 -0.72 18.98
CA TYR A 625 33.16 0.13 20.10
C TYR A 625 34.31 0.85 20.82
N GLY A 626 35.58 0.60 20.47
CA GLY A 626 36.75 1.25 21.08
C GLY A 626 36.85 2.76 20.81
N ASP A 627 36.23 3.24 19.72
CA ASP A 627 35.83 4.64 19.56
C ASP A 627 34.28 4.72 19.62
N PRO A 628 33.69 4.92 20.81
CA PRO A 628 32.24 5.03 20.97
C PRO A 628 31.67 6.26 20.26
N GLY A 629 32.49 7.28 19.96
CA GLY A 629 32.09 8.44 19.18
C GLY A 629 31.88 8.09 17.71
N ALA A 630 32.87 7.47 17.07
CA ALA A 630 32.77 6.99 15.70
C ALA A 630 31.66 5.91 15.56
N ALA A 631 31.55 5.03 16.55
CA ALA A 631 30.49 4.01 16.61
C ALA A 631 29.10 4.66 16.66
N ALA A 632 28.88 5.65 17.52
CA ALA A 632 27.60 6.36 17.66
C ALA A 632 27.20 7.15 16.40
N ASP A 633 28.17 7.65 15.62
CA ASP A 633 27.93 8.38 14.37
C ASP A 633 27.33 7.49 13.25
N THR A 634 27.54 6.16 13.30
CA THR A 634 27.09 5.22 12.25
C THR A 634 26.10 4.17 12.74
N LEU A 635 26.18 3.69 13.99
CA LEU A 635 25.23 2.76 14.62
C LEU A 635 24.01 3.46 15.25
N GLY A 636 24.05 4.80 15.36
CA GLY A 636 23.10 5.57 16.16
C GLY A 636 23.30 5.41 17.66
N HIS A 637 22.67 6.25 18.48
CA HIS A 637 22.76 6.13 19.94
C HIS A 637 22.02 4.90 20.44
N ILE A 638 20.79 4.69 19.95
CA ILE A 638 19.92 3.59 20.42
C ILE A 638 20.52 2.23 20.04
N GLY A 639 20.96 2.09 18.79
CA GLY A 639 21.59 0.86 18.28
C GLY A 639 22.89 0.53 19.01
N LEU A 640 23.77 1.52 19.18
CA LEU A 640 25.01 1.36 19.94
C LEU A 640 24.73 0.93 21.39
N THR A 641 23.84 1.61 22.11
CA THR A 641 23.52 1.29 23.51
C THR A 641 23.05 -0.15 23.66
N GLN A 642 22.07 -0.57 22.85
CA GLN A 642 21.53 -1.93 22.90
C GLN A 642 22.59 -3.01 22.60
N GLN A 643 23.52 -2.75 21.68
CA GLN A 643 24.57 -3.69 21.33
C GLN A 643 25.67 -3.77 22.39
N VAL A 644 26.14 -2.63 22.90
CA VAL A 644 27.16 -2.56 23.95
C VAL A 644 26.66 -3.16 25.26
N GLU A 645 25.43 -2.87 25.70
CA GLU A 645 24.86 -3.48 26.91
C GLU A 645 24.77 -5.02 26.79
N GLN A 646 24.29 -5.54 25.64
CA GLN A 646 24.24 -6.99 25.38
C GLN A 646 25.64 -7.64 25.40
N VAL A 647 26.63 -6.98 24.80
CA VAL A 647 28.02 -7.47 24.73
C VAL A 647 28.70 -7.41 26.10
N ALA A 648 28.55 -6.30 26.84
CA ALA A 648 29.15 -6.13 28.16
C ALA A 648 28.59 -7.13 29.19
N VAL A 649 27.27 -7.30 29.26
CA VAL A 649 26.63 -8.30 30.14
C VAL A 649 27.09 -9.73 29.80
N ALA A 650 27.25 -10.04 28.50
CA ALA A 650 27.76 -11.34 28.07
C ALA A 650 29.26 -11.54 28.36
N LEU A 651 30.09 -10.49 28.23
CA LEU A 651 31.52 -10.51 28.59
C LEU A 651 31.72 -10.76 30.08
N ALA A 652 31.00 -10.05 30.96
CA ALA A 652 31.20 -10.15 32.41
C ALA A 652 30.92 -11.55 32.97
N ALA A 653 30.06 -12.34 32.30
CA ALA A 653 29.85 -13.76 32.62
C ALA A 653 31.07 -14.67 32.30
N GLY A 654 32.08 -14.15 31.59
CA GLY A 654 33.30 -14.86 31.18
C GLY A 654 34.48 -14.80 32.16
N GLY A 655 34.36 -14.10 33.30
CA GLY A 655 35.39 -14.01 34.35
C GLY A 655 36.10 -12.64 34.44
N GLU A 656 36.91 -12.45 35.48
CA GLU A 656 37.39 -11.13 35.96
C GLU A 656 37.98 -10.20 34.88
N GLY A 657 38.81 -10.72 33.98
CA GLY A 657 39.40 -9.91 32.90
C GLY A 657 38.36 -9.39 31.90
N SER A 658 37.35 -10.21 31.60
CA SER A 658 36.22 -9.84 30.75
C SER A 658 35.24 -8.90 31.47
N THR A 659 35.14 -8.99 32.80
CA THR A 659 34.37 -8.06 33.62
C THR A 659 34.95 -6.65 33.58
N GLN A 660 36.28 -6.49 33.67
CA GLN A 660 36.92 -5.17 33.58
C GLN A 660 36.64 -4.50 32.23
N GLU A 661 36.69 -5.26 31.13
CA GLU A 661 36.37 -4.77 29.79
C GLU A 661 34.89 -4.40 29.65
N ALA A 662 33.97 -5.21 30.20
CA ALA A 662 32.54 -4.90 30.22
C ALA A 662 32.22 -3.58 30.95
N VAL A 663 32.90 -3.31 32.08
CA VAL A 663 32.79 -2.05 32.83
C VAL A 663 33.39 -0.88 32.03
N ARG A 664 34.52 -1.08 31.33
CA ARG A 664 35.12 -0.07 30.44
C ARG A 664 34.13 0.35 29.35
N LEU A 665 33.64 -0.60 28.55
CA LEU A 665 32.73 -0.35 27.42
C LEU A 665 31.46 0.41 27.83
N THR A 666 30.86 0.04 28.97
CA THR A 666 29.66 0.70 29.48
C THR A 666 29.94 2.08 30.05
N THR A 667 31.11 2.30 30.68
CA THR A 667 31.55 3.62 31.14
C THR A 667 31.84 4.57 29.97
N ASP A 668 32.65 4.12 29.01
CA ASP A 668 33.04 4.90 27.82
C ASP A 668 31.82 5.26 26.95
N LEU A 669 30.85 4.34 26.84
CA LEU A 669 29.54 4.61 26.23
C LEU A 669 28.78 5.69 27.01
N ALA A 670 28.63 5.53 28.33
CA ALA A 670 27.84 6.47 29.14
C ALA A 670 28.38 7.90 29.04
N ASP A 671 29.70 8.08 29.14
CA ASP A 671 30.33 9.39 29.04
C ASP A 671 30.24 9.96 27.61
N THR A 672 30.26 9.11 26.58
CA THR A 672 30.01 9.52 25.19
C THR A 672 28.57 9.99 24.98
N LEU A 673 27.58 9.29 25.56
CA LEU A 673 26.17 9.68 25.50
C LEU A 673 25.91 10.99 26.28
N ASP A 674 26.57 11.18 27.43
CA ASP A 674 26.51 12.42 28.24
C ASP A 674 27.09 13.60 27.45
N ALA A 675 28.30 13.45 26.88
CA ALA A 675 28.93 14.45 26.02
C ALA A 675 28.10 14.79 24.76
N ARG A 676 27.35 13.81 24.23
CA ARG A 676 26.41 13.98 23.11
C ARG A 676 25.04 14.54 23.51
N ASN A 677 24.83 14.88 24.78
CA ASN A 677 23.57 15.40 25.33
C ASN A 677 22.37 14.46 25.11
N VAL A 678 22.60 13.15 25.19
CA VAL A 678 21.54 12.14 25.24
C VAL A 678 20.79 12.26 26.58
N LEU A 679 19.55 11.76 26.65
CA LEU A 679 18.70 11.89 27.82
C LEU A 679 19.41 11.42 29.11
N PRO A 680 19.44 12.22 30.19
CA PRO A 680 20.12 11.85 31.43
C PRO A 680 19.64 10.52 32.04
N SER A 681 18.38 10.14 31.81
CA SER A 681 17.86 8.83 32.23
C SER A 681 18.49 7.65 31.49
N VAL A 682 18.86 7.82 30.21
CA VAL A 682 19.56 6.79 29.42
C VAL A 682 21.01 6.71 29.86
N VAL A 683 21.70 7.85 30.00
CA VAL A 683 23.07 7.92 30.55
C VAL A 683 23.13 7.26 31.94
N GLN A 684 22.16 7.56 32.80
CA GLN A 684 22.08 6.95 34.14
C GLN A 684 21.75 5.46 34.10
N SER A 685 20.98 4.97 33.11
CA SER A 685 20.75 3.54 32.90
C SER A 685 22.08 2.82 32.62
N VAL A 686 22.84 3.31 31.63
CA VAL A 686 24.14 2.72 31.27
C VAL A 686 25.14 2.80 32.43
N ARG A 687 25.17 3.92 33.18
CA ARG A 687 26.00 4.04 34.40
C ARG A 687 25.58 3.07 35.51
N THR A 688 24.29 2.78 35.67
CA THR A 688 23.81 1.75 36.60
C THR A 688 24.29 0.37 36.15
N THR A 689 24.17 0.02 34.88
CA THR A 689 24.71 -1.24 34.33
C THR A 689 26.23 -1.34 34.53
N ALA A 690 26.99 -0.28 34.30
CA ALA A 690 28.43 -0.26 34.57
C ALA A 690 28.76 -0.54 36.05
N ALA A 691 27.96 0.01 36.99
CA ALA A 691 28.12 -0.25 38.42
C ALA A 691 27.72 -1.68 38.81
N GLU A 692 26.62 -2.21 38.27
CA GLU A 692 26.18 -3.60 38.50
C GLU A 692 27.20 -4.63 37.97
N LEU A 693 27.90 -4.32 36.88
CA LEU A 693 28.99 -5.14 36.34
C LEU A 693 30.27 -5.05 37.17
N ALA A 694 30.48 -3.96 37.94
CA ALA A 694 31.67 -3.76 38.75
C ALA A 694 31.62 -4.44 40.13
N GLY A 695 30.40 -4.69 40.67
CA GLY A 695 30.17 -5.41 41.94
C GLY A 695 29.80 -4.50 43.12
#